data_AF-A0A916BGC0-F1
#
_entry.id   AF-A0A916BGC0-F1
#
_cell.length_a   1.000
_cell.length_b   1.000
_cell.length_c   1.000
_cell.angle_alpha   90.00
_cell.angle_beta   90.00
_cell.angle_gamma   90.00
#
_symmetry.space_group_name_H-M   'P 1'
#
loop_
_entity.id
_entity.type
_entity.pdbx_description
1 polymer ?
#
loop_
_entity_poly.entity_id
_entity_poly.type
_entity_poly.pdbx_seq_one_letter_code
_entity_poly.pdbx_strand_id
1 'polypeptide(L)'
;MSINLEDYQELLASLSPELDESLRAAWVEAPRVFSARGLDNYLKGIAALKSLGKGDSLVATWIDHAPQVAKEIGEDIVTDLVHTALSLASKTSGGVIELVLATAPTAANRLGDEALFRAYLQFLNTLISQAPRGVRPMLENLEKLFSQLTLGGLRRWALWGAHAHRTNYPEQASYFSLQSKESLAMLQKERKGTLFIDVQRRINMYLRALWARDFFMKPTSGDFETREGYRPFVEGYFIHLPDAFDDFILPAAGGQRSAPLLPGEGATSRSPQNDIRVPGLEMYRAAAAHCAAHIVYTRDPISAEALNPFQMAVISVIEDARVETLAVRKFPGLKHLWAQLHTIDAGQGNSAGDYLNRLARALLDDGYQDHDPWIAQGRVLFKQSADRLDTNQVSWDIGVQLAHEFISKRIPFNPRTDILTAPYRDDNRYFWEFEEFDFDKAVAAGYETPRQVRKYVNLMEFINEIDVETAGDDAEEIWVLGTELFPYEDTGKSYNETEGKEPVSEPYHYAEWDYQIQLERPAWATVLEKRAKAGDLQLIDDIVAQHKRTIGRLKFLLDALQPQGVTRIRKLEDGDEVDVNAAIRAMVDMRMAQQPDPRIMMRSVRKVRDISVMVLLDLSESTNEKVSGQDYSVLDLTRQATVLLADAIHKIGDPFAIHGFASDGRHNVEYFRFKDFDQPYNDVPKSRLAGMSGQLSTRMGAAIRHAGHYLKQQKSSKKLLLVITDGEPADVDVRDPQYLRFDTKKAVEEIARSGVTTFCMSLDPRADQYVSRIFGAKNYMVVDHVERLPEKLPLLYAGLTR
;
A
#
# COMPACT_ATOMS: atom_id res chain seq x y z
N MET A 1 10.63 -12.95 20.64
CA MET A 1 11.95 -12.88 21.32
C MET A 1 12.70 -11.65 20.87
N SER A 2 12.82 -10.62 21.72
CA SER A 2 13.70 -9.47 21.48
C SER A 2 15.16 -9.91 21.68
N ILE A 3 16.02 -9.69 20.69
CA ILE A 3 17.45 -9.93 20.83
C ILE A 3 18.04 -8.82 21.70
N ASN A 4 18.67 -9.17 22.82
CA ASN A 4 19.39 -8.22 23.65
C ASN A 4 20.88 -8.29 23.31
N LEU A 5 21.56 -7.15 23.16
CA LEU A 5 23.00 -7.13 22.83
C LEU A 5 23.82 -7.87 23.90
N GLU A 6 23.39 -7.74 25.15
CA GLU A 6 24.01 -8.38 26.31
C GLU A 6 23.92 -9.91 26.30
N ASP A 7 23.08 -10.51 25.45
CA ASP A 7 23.01 -11.96 25.27
C ASP A 7 24.21 -12.50 24.47
N TYR A 8 24.96 -11.62 23.78
CA TYR A 8 26.10 -11.96 22.92
C TYR A 8 27.45 -11.67 23.59
N GLN A 9 27.59 -12.02 24.87
CA GLN A 9 28.79 -11.71 25.68
C GLN A 9 30.09 -12.26 25.08
N GLU A 10 30.06 -13.44 24.44
CA GLU A 10 31.24 -14.01 23.78
C GLU A 10 31.73 -13.15 22.61
N LEU A 11 30.80 -12.58 21.82
CA LEU A 11 31.14 -11.68 20.74
C LEU A 11 31.70 -10.37 21.29
N LEU A 12 31.03 -9.76 22.26
CA LEU A 12 31.45 -8.48 22.87
C LEU A 12 32.83 -8.61 23.52
N ALA A 13 33.06 -9.67 24.29
CA ALA A 13 34.34 -9.94 24.94
C ALA A 13 35.48 -10.15 23.94
N SER A 14 35.17 -10.58 22.72
CA SER A 14 36.17 -10.71 21.69
C SER A 14 36.60 -9.34 21.15
N LEU A 15 35.69 -8.36 21.02
CA LEU A 15 35.90 -7.08 20.31
C LEU A 15 36.93 -6.18 21.01
N SER A 16 37.62 -5.35 20.23
CA SER A 16 38.45 -4.29 20.79
C SER A 16 37.56 -3.22 21.44
N PRO A 17 38.05 -2.45 22.43
CA PRO A 17 37.25 -1.45 23.12
C PRO A 17 36.59 -0.44 22.19
N GLU A 18 37.29 -0.04 21.12
CA GLU A 18 36.80 0.89 20.10
C GLU A 18 35.64 0.29 19.29
N LEU A 19 35.71 -1.00 18.95
CA LEU A 19 34.64 -1.71 18.23
C LEU A 19 33.42 -1.98 19.10
N ASP A 20 33.61 -2.29 20.39
CA ASP A 20 32.50 -2.45 21.34
C ASP A 20 31.72 -1.14 21.49
N GLU A 21 32.42 -0.01 21.63
CA GLU A 21 31.79 1.31 21.72
C GLU A 21 31.02 1.66 20.43
N SER A 22 31.63 1.42 19.25
CA SER A 22 30.97 1.61 17.95
C SER A 22 29.73 0.73 17.79
N LEU A 23 29.81 -0.55 18.16
CA LEU A 23 28.66 -1.47 18.10
C LEU A 23 27.54 -1.01 19.03
N ARG A 24 27.86 -0.64 20.27
CA ARG A 24 26.86 -0.14 21.24
C ARG A 24 26.19 1.15 20.76
N ALA A 25 26.94 2.04 20.11
CA ALA A 25 26.39 3.25 19.50
C ALA A 25 25.45 2.91 18.32
N ALA A 26 25.86 2.02 17.42
CA ALA A 26 25.05 1.58 16.28
C ALA A 26 23.81 0.79 16.71
N TRP A 27 23.87 0.08 17.84
CA TRP A 27 22.78 -0.72 18.39
C TRP A 27 21.54 0.08 18.78
N VAL A 28 21.64 1.40 18.97
CA VAL A 28 20.48 2.26 19.23
C VAL A 28 19.56 2.35 18.02
N GLU A 29 20.13 2.32 16.80
CA GLU A 29 19.40 2.46 15.55
C GLU A 29 19.18 1.11 14.84
N ALA A 30 20.07 0.13 15.04
CA ALA A 30 19.98 -1.18 14.35
C ALA A 30 18.63 -1.90 14.54
N PRO A 31 18.01 -1.96 15.74
CA PRO A 31 16.70 -2.58 15.94
C PRO A 31 15.54 -1.84 15.28
N ARG A 32 15.74 -0.61 14.80
CA ARG A 32 14.72 0.12 14.02
C ARG A 32 14.69 -0.31 12.57
N VAL A 33 15.77 -0.92 12.08
CA VAL A 33 15.94 -1.30 10.68
C VAL A 33 15.86 -2.82 10.50
N PHE A 34 16.33 -3.58 11.48
CA PHE A 34 16.39 -5.03 11.43
C PHE A 34 15.30 -5.70 12.27
N SER A 35 14.75 -6.80 11.75
CA SER A 35 14.06 -7.83 12.52
C SER A 35 15.04 -8.54 13.46
N ALA A 36 14.58 -9.42 14.35
CA ALA A 36 15.53 -10.23 15.13
C ALA A 36 16.38 -11.15 14.24
N ARG A 37 15.82 -11.69 13.15
CA ARG A 37 16.62 -12.47 12.20
C ARG A 37 17.70 -11.59 11.58
N GLY A 38 17.34 -10.36 11.19
CA GLY A 38 18.28 -9.36 10.68
C GLY A 38 19.36 -8.98 11.68
N LEU A 39 19.01 -8.73 12.95
CA LEU A 39 19.96 -8.40 14.01
C LEU A 39 20.93 -9.55 14.29
N ASP A 40 20.44 -10.79 14.33
CA ASP A 40 21.28 -11.96 14.48
C ASP A 40 22.24 -12.13 13.29
N ASN A 41 21.75 -11.95 12.06
CA ASN A 41 22.58 -11.97 10.85
C ASN A 41 23.62 -10.84 10.84
N TYR A 42 23.26 -9.65 11.31
CA TYR A 42 24.15 -8.51 11.46
C TYR A 42 25.29 -8.79 12.45
N LEU A 43 24.97 -9.36 13.63
CA LEU A 43 25.94 -9.76 14.64
C LEU A 43 26.82 -10.93 14.17
N LYS A 44 26.24 -11.94 13.51
CA LYS A 44 26.99 -13.02 12.86
C LYS A 44 27.93 -12.48 11.79
N GLY A 45 27.54 -11.43 11.08
CA GLY A 45 28.40 -10.73 10.12
C GLY A 45 29.65 -10.12 10.77
N ILE A 46 29.49 -9.48 11.94
CA ILE A 46 30.61 -8.94 12.74
C ILE A 46 31.57 -10.07 13.10
N ALA A 47 31.06 -11.18 13.65
CA ALA A 47 31.85 -12.34 14.02
C ALA A 47 32.62 -12.94 12.82
N ALA A 48 31.94 -13.08 11.69
CA ALA A 48 32.50 -13.63 10.46
C ALA A 48 33.62 -12.75 9.88
N LEU A 49 33.41 -11.43 9.78
CA LEU A 49 34.42 -10.51 9.26
C LEU A 49 35.63 -10.40 10.17
N LYS A 50 35.41 -10.44 11.48
CA LYS A 50 36.48 -10.49 12.45
C LYS A 50 37.36 -11.74 12.31
N SER A 51 36.74 -12.90 12.07
CA SER A 51 37.46 -14.17 11.90
C SER A 51 38.44 -14.17 10.72
N LEU A 52 38.27 -13.23 9.76
CA LEU A 52 39.21 -13.06 8.64
C LEU A 52 40.58 -12.50 9.07
N GLY A 53 40.69 -11.88 10.25
CA GLY A 53 41.93 -11.30 10.75
C GLY A 53 42.50 -10.17 9.87
N LYS A 54 41.63 -9.40 9.19
CA LYS A 54 42.02 -8.33 8.25
C LYS A 54 42.06 -6.93 8.87
N GLY A 55 42.02 -6.84 10.21
CA GLY A 55 42.04 -5.58 10.97
C GLY A 55 40.66 -5.11 11.41
N ASP A 56 40.63 -4.25 12.43
CA ASP A 56 39.41 -3.76 13.05
C ASP A 56 38.63 -2.78 12.16
N SER A 57 39.31 -2.07 11.24
CA SER A 57 38.66 -1.12 10.31
C SER A 57 37.56 -1.77 9.46
N LEU A 58 37.79 -3.02 9.03
CA LEU A 58 36.81 -3.78 8.25
C LEU A 58 35.54 -4.07 9.05
N VAL A 59 35.69 -4.39 10.33
CA VAL A 59 34.58 -4.69 11.24
C VAL A 59 33.83 -3.42 11.60
N ALA A 60 34.53 -2.32 11.87
CA ALA A 60 33.92 -1.01 12.09
C ALA A 60 33.08 -0.57 10.88
N THR A 61 33.62 -0.73 9.67
CA THR A 61 32.91 -0.40 8.42
C THR A 61 31.62 -1.20 8.26
N TRP A 62 31.62 -2.48 8.64
CA TRP A 62 30.41 -3.30 8.66
C TRP A 62 29.38 -2.77 9.66
N ILE A 63 29.82 -2.47 10.89
CA ILE A 63 28.97 -1.96 11.96
C ILE A 63 28.26 -0.67 11.51
N ASP A 64 28.99 0.23 10.87
CA ASP A 64 28.47 1.53 10.46
C ASP A 64 27.53 1.45 9.24
N HIS A 65 27.83 0.59 8.27
CA HIS A 65 27.19 0.63 6.95
C HIS A 65 26.16 -0.47 6.69
N ALA A 66 26.25 -1.65 7.32
CA ALA A 66 25.27 -2.73 7.11
C ALA A 66 23.82 -2.32 7.47
N PRO A 67 23.57 -1.59 8.58
CA PRO A 67 22.22 -1.08 8.87
C PRO A 67 21.72 -0.10 7.81
N GLN A 68 22.60 0.70 7.20
CA GLN A 68 22.22 1.62 6.14
C GLN A 68 21.79 0.88 4.88
N VAL A 69 22.49 -0.20 4.51
CA VAL A 69 22.09 -1.06 3.38
C VAL A 69 20.72 -1.67 3.62
N ALA A 70 20.50 -2.25 4.82
CA ALA A 70 19.22 -2.84 5.18
C ALA A 70 18.05 -1.84 5.13
N LYS A 71 18.30 -0.59 5.52
CA LYS A 71 17.31 0.49 5.48
C LYS A 71 16.88 0.84 4.06
N GLU A 72 17.80 0.79 3.10
CA GLU A 72 17.53 1.23 1.72
C GLU A 72 16.85 0.15 0.88
N ILE A 73 17.23 -1.13 1.04
CA ILE A 73 16.79 -2.21 0.14
C ILE A 73 16.27 -3.48 0.85
N GLY A 74 16.28 -3.53 2.19
CA GLY A 74 15.79 -4.65 2.98
C GLY A 74 16.89 -5.46 3.67
N GLU A 75 16.53 -6.17 4.75
CA GLU A 75 17.50 -6.87 5.60
C GLU A 75 18.09 -8.15 5.01
N ASP A 76 17.38 -8.80 4.09
CA ASP A 76 17.78 -10.11 3.55
C ASP A 76 19.12 -10.03 2.79
N ILE A 77 19.39 -8.89 2.15
CA ILE A 77 20.61 -8.65 1.39
C ILE A 77 21.88 -8.54 2.26
N VAL A 78 21.73 -8.31 3.56
CA VAL A 78 22.88 -8.14 4.46
C VAL A 78 23.67 -9.45 4.54
N THR A 79 22.98 -10.59 4.51
CA THR A 79 23.62 -11.91 4.45
C THR A 79 24.44 -12.08 3.17
N ASP A 80 23.92 -11.64 2.03
CA ASP A 80 24.63 -11.70 0.75
C ASP A 80 25.84 -10.75 0.69
N LEU A 81 25.72 -9.57 1.32
CA LEU A 81 26.80 -8.61 1.42
C LEU A 81 27.97 -9.19 2.22
N VAL A 82 27.71 -9.80 3.38
CA VAL A 82 28.79 -10.43 4.17
C VAL A 82 29.37 -11.65 3.45
N HIS A 83 28.54 -12.49 2.81
CA HIS A 83 29.05 -13.62 2.02
C HIS A 83 29.92 -13.16 0.85
N THR A 84 29.55 -12.06 0.19
CA THR A 84 30.37 -11.45 -0.85
C THR A 84 31.70 -10.96 -0.26
N ALA A 85 31.68 -10.21 0.85
CA ALA A 85 32.91 -9.75 1.52
C ALA A 85 33.84 -10.91 1.90
N LEU A 86 33.30 -11.99 2.46
CA LEU A 86 34.03 -13.22 2.81
C LEU A 86 34.61 -13.89 1.55
N SER A 87 33.83 -14.02 0.47
CA SER A 87 34.29 -14.59 -0.79
C SER A 87 35.41 -13.77 -1.44
N LEU A 88 35.44 -12.46 -1.21
CA LEU A 88 36.48 -11.58 -1.74
C LEU A 88 37.78 -11.63 -0.95
N ALA A 89 37.76 -12.13 0.29
CA ALA A 89 38.93 -12.20 1.17
C ALA A 89 40.09 -13.04 0.60
N SER A 90 39.81 -14.02 -0.25
CA SER A 90 40.82 -14.82 -0.96
C SER A 90 41.31 -14.20 -2.28
N LYS A 91 40.65 -13.16 -2.78
CA LYS A 91 40.86 -12.58 -4.12
C LYS A 91 41.42 -11.15 -4.09
N THR A 92 41.26 -10.42 -2.98
CA THR A 92 41.68 -9.01 -2.87
C THR A 92 42.19 -8.63 -1.48
N SER A 93 42.68 -7.40 -1.31
CA SER A 93 43.17 -6.89 -0.03
C SER A 93 42.04 -6.44 0.90
N GLY A 94 42.28 -6.43 2.21
CA GLY A 94 41.31 -6.00 3.22
C GLY A 94 40.75 -4.60 2.96
N GLY A 95 41.61 -3.66 2.53
CA GLY A 95 41.17 -2.30 2.19
C GLY A 95 40.25 -2.21 0.97
N VAL A 96 40.27 -3.18 0.04
CA VAL A 96 39.28 -3.23 -1.05
C VAL A 96 37.94 -3.73 -0.54
N ILE A 97 37.94 -4.72 0.36
CA ILE A 97 36.71 -5.25 0.98
C ILE A 97 36.07 -4.17 1.85
N GLU A 98 36.89 -3.45 2.63
CA GLU A 98 36.47 -2.28 3.40
C GLU A 98 35.78 -1.26 2.49
N LEU A 99 36.39 -0.94 1.34
CA LEU A 99 35.78 -0.01 0.39
C LEU A 99 34.48 -0.54 -0.25
N VAL A 100 34.37 -1.86 -0.50
CA VAL A 100 33.11 -2.48 -0.95
C VAL A 100 32.01 -2.29 0.10
N LEU A 101 32.30 -2.52 1.38
CA LEU A 101 31.35 -2.32 2.47
C LEU A 101 31.00 -0.84 2.66
N ALA A 102 32.00 0.05 2.62
CA ALA A 102 31.81 1.49 2.78
C ALA A 102 30.98 2.11 1.65
N THR A 103 31.08 1.57 0.44
CA THR A 103 30.32 2.04 -0.74
C THR A 103 29.02 1.27 -0.98
N ALA A 104 28.75 0.22 -0.19
CA ALA A 104 27.52 -0.57 -0.28
C ALA A 104 26.25 0.28 -0.07
N PRO A 105 26.17 1.21 0.91
CA PRO A 105 25.00 2.08 1.05
C PRO A 105 24.77 2.96 -0.19
N THR A 106 25.83 3.47 -0.82
CA THR A 106 25.73 4.25 -2.07
C THR A 106 25.14 3.41 -3.19
N ALA A 107 25.58 2.17 -3.35
CA ALA A 107 25.01 1.25 -4.33
C ALA A 107 23.56 0.88 -4.00
N ALA A 108 23.25 0.59 -2.73
CA ALA A 108 21.91 0.25 -2.27
C ALA A 108 20.92 1.38 -2.53
N ASN A 109 21.26 2.61 -2.15
CA ASN A 109 20.44 3.79 -2.38
C ASN A 109 20.24 4.07 -3.87
N ARG A 110 21.25 3.85 -4.72
CA ARG A 110 21.17 4.11 -6.15
C ARG A 110 20.40 3.05 -6.93
N LEU A 111 20.49 1.79 -6.51
CA LEU A 111 19.82 0.68 -7.18
C LEU A 111 18.37 0.53 -6.68
N GLY A 112 18.12 0.77 -5.39
CA GLY A 112 16.78 0.83 -4.81
C GLY A 112 15.97 -0.46 -4.88
N ASP A 113 16.61 -1.59 -5.20
CA ASP A 113 15.98 -2.90 -5.36
C ASP A 113 16.98 -4.02 -4.99
N GLU A 114 16.48 -5.07 -4.33
CA GLU A 114 17.28 -6.19 -3.84
C GLU A 114 17.92 -6.98 -4.99
N ALA A 115 17.18 -7.28 -6.05
CA ALA A 115 17.67 -8.09 -7.16
C ALA A 115 18.78 -7.35 -7.93
N LEU A 116 18.61 -6.04 -8.14
CA LEU A 116 19.65 -5.19 -8.73
C LEU A 116 20.91 -5.15 -7.85
N PHE A 117 20.75 -5.02 -6.53
CA PHE A 117 21.89 -5.02 -5.63
C PHE A 117 22.63 -6.37 -5.62
N ARG A 118 21.90 -7.48 -5.64
CA ARG A 118 22.47 -8.84 -5.76
C ARG A 118 23.26 -8.99 -7.07
N ALA A 119 22.73 -8.49 -8.18
CA ALA A 119 23.42 -8.45 -9.46
C ALA A 119 24.69 -7.57 -9.43
N TYR A 120 24.66 -6.46 -8.67
CA TYR A 120 25.84 -5.63 -8.44
C TYR A 120 26.94 -6.37 -7.66
N LEU A 121 26.58 -7.10 -6.60
CA LEU A 121 27.54 -7.94 -5.85
C LEU A 121 28.17 -9.03 -6.73
N GLN A 122 27.37 -9.67 -7.59
CA GLN A 122 27.86 -10.65 -8.58
C GLN A 122 28.80 -10.00 -9.61
N PHE A 123 28.48 -8.79 -10.06
CA PHE A 123 29.35 -8.00 -10.95
C PHE A 123 30.69 -7.68 -10.30
N LEU A 124 30.72 -7.24 -9.03
CA LEU A 124 31.97 -6.98 -8.30
C LEU A 124 32.86 -8.23 -8.23
N ASN A 125 32.27 -9.39 -7.92
CA ASN A 125 32.98 -10.67 -7.95
C ASN A 125 33.61 -10.96 -9.32
N THR A 126 32.87 -10.71 -10.40
CA THR A 126 33.35 -10.89 -11.77
C THR A 126 34.48 -9.93 -12.12
N LEU A 127 34.33 -8.65 -11.75
CA LEU A 127 35.30 -7.61 -12.06
C LEU A 127 36.62 -7.82 -11.32
N ILE A 128 36.58 -8.24 -10.05
CA ILE A 128 37.77 -8.52 -9.25
C ILE A 128 38.62 -9.63 -9.89
N SER A 129 38.00 -10.62 -10.52
CA SER A 129 38.72 -11.68 -11.24
C SER A 129 39.37 -11.19 -12.55
N GLN A 130 38.87 -10.13 -13.18
CA GLN A 130 39.38 -9.64 -14.47
C GLN A 130 40.33 -8.44 -14.34
N ALA A 131 40.05 -7.52 -13.42
CA ALA A 131 40.76 -6.26 -13.24
C ALA A 131 40.86 -5.87 -11.74
N PRO A 132 41.55 -6.67 -10.89
CA PRO A 132 41.60 -6.44 -9.45
C PRO A 132 42.17 -5.08 -9.06
N ARG A 133 43.11 -4.54 -9.85
CA ARG A 133 43.73 -3.22 -9.63
C ARG A 133 42.80 -2.06 -10.02
N GLY A 134 41.81 -2.31 -10.87
CA GLY A 134 40.82 -1.32 -11.31
C GLY A 134 39.65 -1.15 -10.33
N VAL A 135 39.40 -2.13 -9.46
CA VAL A 135 38.23 -2.14 -8.56
C VAL A 135 38.29 -1.01 -7.55
N ARG A 136 39.44 -0.78 -6.90
CA ARG A 136 39.57 0.32 -5.93
C ARG A 136 39.33 1.70 -6.57
N PRO A 137 40.04 2.09 -7.65
CA PRO A 137 39.77 3.36 -8.33
C PRO A 137 38.31 3.52 -8.79
N MET A 138 37.67 2.43 -9.21
CA MET A 138 36.25 2.43 -9.58
C MET A 138 35.36 2.73 -8.38
N LEU A 139 35.55 2.02 -7.26
CA LEU A 139 34.76 2.20 -6.05
C LEU A 139 34.93 3.60 -5.45
N GLU A 140 36.13 4.18 -5.53
CA GLU A 140 36.41 5.57 -5.15
C GLU A 140 35.60 6.58 -6.01
N ASN A 141 35.14 6.19 -7.20
CA ASN A 141 34.32 6.99 -8.11
C ASN A 141 32.88 6.47 -8.25
N LEU A 142 32.44 5.55 -7.39
CA LEU A 142 31.18 4.81 -7.56
C LEU A 142 29.96 5.74 -7.62
N GLU A 143 29.91 6.75 -6.76
CA GLU A 143 28.82 7.72 -6.73
C GLU A 143 28.69 8.48 -8.07
N LYS A 144 29.82 8.92 -8.63
CA LYS A 144 29.86 9.61 -9.92
C LYS A 144 29.43 8.69 -11.06
N LEU A 145 29.84 7.42 -11.01
CA LEU A 145 29.43 6.41 -11.99
C LEU A 145 27.91 6.18 -11.94
N PHE A 146 27.34 5.90 -10.76
CA PHE A 146 25.89 5.69 -10.61
C PHE A 146 25.04 6.95 -10.83
N SER A 147 25.61 8.15 -10.73
CA SER A 147 24.91 9.39 -11.11
C SER A 147 24.65 9.53 -12.62
N GLN A 148 25.29 8.69 -13.45
CA GLN A 148 25.20 8.78 -14.91
C GLN A 148 24.89 7.44 -15.58
N LEU A 149 25.19 6.33 -14.91
CA LEU A 149 25.06 4.99 -15.45
C LEU A 149 24.05 4.19 -14.63
N THR A 150 23.25 3.40 -15.34
CA THR A 150 22.54 2.28 -14.73
C THR A 150 23.51 1.14 -14.43
N LEU A 151 23.08 0.12 -13.68
CA LEU A 151 23.93 -1.03 -13.36
C LEU A 151 24.48 -1.72 -14.62
N GLY A 152 23.65 -1.85 -15.67
CA GLY A 152 24.09 -2.39 -16.95
C GLY A 152 25.13 -1.50 -17.64
N GLY A 153 24.95 -0.18 -17.58
CA GLY A 153 25.94 0.79 -18.07
C GLY A 153 27.28 0.68 -17.34
N LEU A 154 27.24 0.59 -16.01
CA LEU A 154 28.42 0.39 -15.17
C LEU A 154 29.15 -0.91 -15.55
N ARG A 155 28.42 -2.03 -15.68
CA ARG A 155 28.99 -3.33 -16.06
C ARG A 155 29.68 -3.25 -17.42
N ARG A 156 29.04 -2.67 -18.43
CA ARG A 156 29.62 -2.53 -19.79
C ARG A 156 30.83 -1.62 -19.81
N TRP A 157 30.77 -0.49 -19.12
CA TRP A 157 31.90 0.43 -18.96
C TRP A 157 33.10 -0.28 -18.29
N ALA A 158 32.86 -0.96 -17.17
CA ALA A 158 33.91 -1.63 -16.41
C ALA A 158 34.51 -2.84 -17.15
N LEU A 159 33.68 -3.69 -17.76
CA LEU A 159 34.17 -4.85 -18.52
C LEU A 159 34.93 -4.43 -19.78
N TRP A 160 34.52 -3.35 -20.44
CA TRP A 160 35.29 -2.78 -21.55
C TRP A 160 36.67 -2.30 -21.08
N GLY A 161 36.73 -1.54 -19.98
CA GLY A 161 38.00 -1.08 -19.40
C GLY A 161 38.92 -2.23 -18.98
N ALA A 162 38.35 -3.27 -18.36
CA ALA A 162 39.07 -4.48 -17.98
C ALA A 162 39.65 -5.21 -19.20
N HIS A 163 38.90 -5.30 -20.30
CA HIS A 163 39.34 -5.95 -21.53
C HIS A 163 40.37 -5.13 -22.31
N ALA A 164 40.08 -3.84 -22.55
CA ALA A 164 40.91 -2.93 -23.33
C ALA A 164 42.31 -2.73 -22.74
N HIS A 165 42.40 -2.68 -21.40
CA HIS A 165 43.66 -2.43 -20.69
C HIS A 165 44.16 -3.66 -19.91
N ARG A 166 43.78 -4.88 -20.31
CA ARG A 166 44.11 -6.13 -19.60
C ARG A 166 45.61 -6.32 -19.32
N THR A 167 46.47 -5.85 -20.23
CA THR A 167 47.93 -5.99 -20.15
C THR A 167 48.65 -4.71 -19.70
N ASN A 168 47.94 -3.58 -19.60
CA ASN A 168 48.53 -2.27 -19.28
C ASN A 168 47.95 -1.73 -17.96
N TYR A 169 48.63 -2.05 -16.84
CA TYR A 169 48.14 -1.71 -15.50
C TYR A 169 48.04 -0.21 -15.21
N PRO A 170 49.01 0.66 -15.61
CA PRO A 170 48.87 2.10 -15.45
C PRO A 170 47.63 2.67 -16.16
N GLU A 171 47.40 2.25 -17.41
CA GLU A 171 46.21 2.69 -18.16
C GLU A 171 44.92 2.13 -17.59
N GLN A 172 44.93 0.88 -17.11
CA GLN A 172 43.79 0.30 -16.42
C GLN A 172 43.42 1.14 -15.18
N ALA A 173 44.39 1.52 -14.35
CA ALA A 173 44.14 2.38 -13.19
C ALA A 173 43.63 3.77 -13.60
N SER A 174 44.20 4.38 -14.64
CA SER A 174 43.77 5.67 -15.21
C SER A 174 42.34 5.62 -15.77
N TYR A 175 41.95 4.50 -16.36
CA TYR A 175 40.60 4.28 -16.87
C TYR A 175 39.59 4.23 -15.71
N PHE A 176 39.83 3.38 -14.72
CA PHE A 176 38.89 3.20 -13.61
C PHE A 176 38.84 4.40 -12.65
N SER A 177 39.87 5.25 -12.64
CA SER A 177 39.88 6.53 -11.90
C SER A 177 39.21 7.70 -12.64
N LEU A 178 38.60 7.46 -13.81
CA LEU A 178 37.98 8.49 -14.67
C LEU A 178 38.97 9.57 -15.16
N GLN A 179 40.25 9.24 -15.30
CA GLN A 179 41.30 10.16 -15.76
C GLN A 179 41.59 10.03 -17.26
N SER A 180 41.39 8.85 -17.84
CA SER A 180 41.61 8.63 -19.28
C SER A 180 40.49 9.19 -20.15
N LYS A 181 40.83 9.63 -21.37
CA LYS A 181 39.86 10.13 -22.34
C LYS A 181 38.90 9.03 -22.79
N GLU A 182 39.40 7.81 -22.90
CA GLU A 182 38.67 6.60 -23.26
C GLU A 182 37.62 6.27 -22.20
N SER A 183 37.96 6.44 -20.92
CA SER A 183 37.02 6.24 -19.82
C SER A 183 35.86 7.23 -19.85
N LEU A 184 36.16 8.52 -20.05
CA LEU A 184 35.13 9.56 -20.18
C LEU A 184 34.28 9.38 -21.43
N ALA A 185 34.87 8.97 -22.56
CA ALA A 185 34.15 8.69 -23.80
C ALA A 185 33.21 7.48 -23.65
N MET A 186 33.68 6.40 -23.01
CA MET A 186 32.85 5.22 -22.75
C MET A 186 31.75 5.53 -21.73
N LEU A 187 32.05 6.33 -20.70
CA LEU A 187 31.06 6.81 -19.73
C LEU A 187 29.96 7.62 -20.43
N GLN A 188 30.33 8.53 -21.34
CA GLN A 188 29.37 9.30 -22.13
C GLN A 188 28.55 8.42 -23.08
N LYS A 189 29.15 7.36 -23.64
CA LYS A 189 28.47 6.41 -24.52
C LYS A 189 27.46 5.53 -23.77
N GLU A 190 27.77 5.13 -22.54
CA GLU A 190 26.89 4.28 -21.73
C GLU A 190 25.91 5.06 -20.85
N ARG A 191 26.07 6.40 -20.79
CA ARG A 191 25.15 7.29 -20.10
C ARG A 191 23.76 7.16 -20.72
N LYS A 192 22.81 6.77 -19.89
CA LYS A 192 21.38 6.84 -20.20
C LYS A 192 20.85 8.22 -19.83
N GLY A 193 19.68 8.59 -20.36
CA GLY A 193 19.03 9.87 -20.13
C GLY A 193 18.61 10.11 -18.68
N THR A 194 17.32 10.25 -18.42
CA THR A 194 16.81 10.46 -17.08
C THR A 194 16.80 9.14 -16.32
N LEU A 195 17.48 9.05 -15.17
CA LEU A 195 17.47 7.86 -14.32
C LEU A 195 16.21 7.79 -13.47
N PHE A 196 15.64 6.59 -13.29
CA PHE A 196 14.40 6.41 -12.54
C PHE A 196 14.54 6.87 -11.08
N ILE A 197 15.64 6.50 -10.42
CA ILE A 197 15.88 6.81 -9.01
C ILE A 197 15.85 8.32 -8.73
N ASP A 198 16.30 9.14 -9.67
CA ASP A 198 16.34 10.60 -9.53
C ASP A 198 14.95 11.25 -9.67
N VAL A 199 13.97 10.53 -10.27
CA VAL A 199 12.64 11.07 -10.56
C VAL A 199 11.50 10.32 -9.87
N GLN A 200 11.74 9.14 -9.28
CA GLN A 200 10.73 8.28 -8.69
C GLN A 200 9.80 9.04 -7.72
N ARG A 201 10.36 9.83 -6.80
CA ARG A 201 9.56 10.65 -5.86
C ARG A 201 8.65 11.65 -6.57
N ARG A 202 9.15 12.28 -7.64
CA ARG A 202 8.39 13.25 -8.44
C ARG A 202 7.26 12.57 -9.21
N ILE A 203 7.51 11.38 -9.75
CA ILE A 203 6.51 10.57 -10.43
C ILE A 203 5.44 10.09 -9.44
N ASN A 204 5.82 9.67 -8.23
CA ASN A 204 4.88 9.30 -7.17
C ASN A 204 3.93 10.45 -6.81
N MET A 205 4.47 11.66 -6.60
CA MET A 205 3.66 12.85 -6.36
C MET A 205 2.73 13.17 -7.53
N TYR A 206 3.21 12.99 -8.76
CA TYR A 206 2.42 13.18 -9.97
C TYR A 206 1.24 12.20 -10.05
N LEU A 207 1.46 10.90 -9.84
CA LEU A 207 0.38 9.91 -9.84
C LEU A 207 -0.61 10.12 -8.69
N ARG A 208 -0.12 10.48 -7.50
CA ARG A 208 -0.96 10.83 -6.35
C ARG A 208 -1.83 12.05 -6.63
N ALA A 209 -1.32 13.05 -7.35
CA ALA A 209 -2.11 14.22 -7.76
C ALA A 209 -3.22 13.85 -8.74
N LEU A 210 -2.99 12.87 -9.63
CA LEU A 210 -4.02 12.38 -10.54
C LEU A 210 -5.07 11.54 -9.79
N TRP A 211 -4.68 10.45 -9.13
CA TRP A 211 -5.65 9.47 -8.60
C TRP A 211 -5.91 9.52 -7.10
N ALA A 212 -5.30 10.45 -6.36
CA ALA A 212 -5.43 10.58 -4.91
C ALA A 212 -5.08 9.30 -4.12
N ARG A 213 -4.23 8.44 -4.70
CA ARG A 213 -3.69 7.21 -4.12
C ARG A 213 -2.21 7.09 -4.45
N ASP A 214 -1.50 6.31 -3.66
CA ASP A 214 -0.10 5.99 -3.92
C ASP A 214 0.00 4.74 -4.84
N PHE A 215 1.09 4.66 -5.61
CA PHE A 215 1.39 3.55 -6.51
C PHE A 215 2.80 3.04 -6.21
N PHE A 216 2.97 1.73 -6.13
CA PHE A 216 4.28 1.15 -5.92
C PHE A 216 5.02 1.07 -7.25
N MET A 217 6.24 1.61 -7.31
CA MET A 217 7.05 1.57 -8.51
C MET A 217 8.44 1.00 -8.21
N LYS A 218 8.92 0.11 -9.09
CA LYS A 218 10.26 -0.47 -9.05
C LYS A 218 10.96 -0.27 -10.39
N PRO A 219 12.30 -0.19 -10.43
CA PRO A 219 13.01 -0.27 -11.70
C PRO A 219 12.81 -1.65 -12.32
N THR A 220 12.79 -1.73 -13.65
CA THR A 220 12.86 -3.01 -14.36
C THR A 220 14.25 -3.62 -14.18
N SER A 221 14.33 -4.90 -13.86
CA SER A 221 15.56 -5.70 -13.73
C SER A 221 16.16 -6.10 -15.09
N GLY A 222 16.29 -5.12 -16.00
CA GLY A 222 16.84 -5.18 -17.37
C GLY A 222 17.82 -6.31 -17.70
N ASP A 223 17.69 -6.94 -18.88
CA ASP A 223 18.77 -7.75 -19.45
C ASP A 223 19.98 -6.85 -19.72
N PHE A 224 20.96 -6.96 -18.83
CA PHE A 224 22.13 -6.08 -18.79
C PHE A 224 23.00 -6.19 -20.04
N GLU A 225 22.79 -7.21 -20.88
CA GLU A 225 23.64 -7.54 -22.03
C GLU A 225 23.18 -6.91 -23.35
N THR A 226 21.86 -6.82 -23.59
CA THR A 226 21.30 -6.38 -24.89
C THR A 226 21.17 -4.86 -25.05
N ARG A 227 21.38 -4.09 -23.97
CA ARG A 227 21.13 -2.63 -23.89
C ARG A 227 19.66 -2.22 -24.06
N GLU A 228 18.76 -3.19 -24.19
CA GLU A 228 17.32 -2.97 -24.22
C GLU A 228 16.81 -2.86 -22.78
N GLY A 229 16.45 -1.65 -22.36
CA GLY A 229 15.68 -1.48 -21.11
C GLY A 229 14.32 -2.11 -21.32
N TYR A 230 13.91 -3.02 -20.43
CA TYR A 230 12.60 -3.69 -20.55
C TYR A 230 11.48 -2.67 -20.70
N ARG A 231 10.42 -3.05 -21.44
CA ARG A 231 9.20 -2.25 -21.46
C ARG A 231 8.64 -2.09 -20.06
N PRO A 232 7.91 -0.99 -19.78
CA PRO A 232 7.09 -0.91 -18.59
C PRO A 232 6.20 -2.15 -18.46
N PHE A 233 5.96 -2.60 -17.24
CA PHE A 233 4.98 -3.65 -16.97
C PHE A 233 4.37 -3.48 -15.59
N VAL A 234 3.23 -4.11 -15.35
CA VAL A 234 2.62 -4.18 -14.01
C VAL A 234 2.58 -5.63 -13.56
N GLU A 235 3.05 -5.90 -12.36
CA GLU A 235 3.10 -7.22 -11.74
C GLU A 235 2.80 -7.09 -10.25
N GLY A 236 1.84 -7.85 -9.72
CA GLY A 236 1.48 -7.80 -8.30
C GLY A 236 1.15 -6.39 -7.78
N TYR A 237 0.51 -5.55 -8.61
CA TYR A 237 0.24 -4.12 -8.37
C TYR A 237 1.48 -3.19 -8.28
N PHE A 238 2.68 -3.71 -8.55
CA PHE A 238 3.89 -2.91 -8.74
C PHE A 238 3.99 -2.48 -10.20
N ILE A 239 4.26 -1.19 -10.40
CA ILE A 239 4.59 -0.63 -11.71
C ILE A 239 6.10 -0.74 -11.90
N HIS A 240 6.54 -1.56 -12.83
CA HIS A 240 7.94 -1.68 -13.22
C HIS A 240 8.22 -0.70 -14.35
N LEU A 241 9.15 0.24 -14.12
CA LEU A 241 9.56 1.25 -15.09
C LEU A 241 11.04 1.08 -15.47
N PRO A 242 11.44 1.40 -16.71
CA PRO A 242 12.84 1.35 -17.10
C PRO A 242 13.76 2.06 -16.10
N ASP A 243 14.92 1.46 -15.82
CA ASP A 243 15.95 2.03 -14.95
C ASP A 243 16.42 3.41 -15.43
N ALA A 244 16.34 3.66 -16.73
CA ALA A 244 16.51 4.97 -17.34
C ALA A 244 15.70 5.15 -18.63
N PHE A 245 15.18 6.37 -18.86
CA PHE A 245 14.63 6.80 -20.14
C PHE A 245 15.54 7.80 -20.85
N ASP A 246 15.88 7.51 -22.11
CA ASP A 246 16.47 8.48 -23.02
C ASP A 246 15.40 9.47 -23.52
N ASP A 247 15.83 10.66 -23.95
CA ASP A 247 14.93 11.61 -24.61
C ASP A 247 14.39 10.96 -25.89
N PHE A 248 13.07 10.97 -26.06
CA PHE A 248 12.43 10.40 -27.23
C PHE A 248 12.49 11.39 -28.39
N ILE A 249 13.13 10.99 -29.49
CA ILE A 249 13.32 11.82 -30.67
C ILE A 249 12.15 11.57 -31.63
N LEU A 250 11.38 12.62 -31.92
CA LEU A 250 10.32 12.54 -32.91
C LEU A 250 10.92 12.58 -34.32
N PRO A 251 10.48 11.71 -35.24
CA PRO A 251 10.90 11.81 -36.63
C PRO A 251 10.47 13.15 -37.22
N ALA A 252 11.40 13.87 -37.86
CA ALA A 252 11.09 15.09 -38.56
C ALA A 252 10.04 14.85 -39.65
N ALA A 253 9.06 15.75 -39.77
CA ALA A 253 7.99 15.64 -40.77
C ALA A 253 8.59 15.44 -42.18
N GLY A 254 8.42 14.25 -42.75
CA GLY A 254 8.82 13.91 -44.12
C GLY A 254 10.13 13.11 -44.31
N GLY A 255 10.77 12.58 -43.26
CA GLY A 255 11.98 11.74 -43.41
C GLY A 255 11.71 10.24 -43.24
N GLN A 256 12.09 9.42 -44.23
CA GLN A 256 12.15 7.95 -44.08
C GLN A 256 12.97 7.56 -42.85
N ARG A 257 12.51 6.54 -42.10
CA ARG A 257 13.25 5.92 -40.98
C ARG A 257 14.67 5.62 -41.42
N SER A 258 15.65 6.33 -40.85
CA SER A 258 17.01 5.80 -40.79
C SER A 258 16.97 4.69 -39.73
N ALA A 259 17.45 3.49 -40.06
CA ALA A 259 17.57 2.37 -39.12
C ALA A 259 18.27 2.83 -37.83
N PRO A 260 17.99 2.20 -36.67
CA PRO A 260 18.73 2.49 -35.44
C PRO A 260 20.23 2.38 -35.73
N LEU A 261 20.97 3.44 -35.43
CA LEU A 261 22.41 3.48 -35.57
C LEU A 261 23.02 2.31 -34.80
N LEU A 262 23.64 1.37 -35.52
CA LEU A 262 24.52 0.38 -34.92
C LEU A 262 25.63 1.14 -34.17
N PRO A 263 26.03 0.69 -32.96
CA PRO A 263 26.98 1.43 -32.15
C PRO A 263 28.39 1.34 -32.75
N GLY A 264 28.79 2.33 -33.54
CA GLY A 264 30.11 2.37 -34.18
C GLY A 264 30.32 3.43 -35.27
N GLU A 265 29.26 4.01 -35.84
CA GLU A 265 29.44 5.08 -36.82
C GLU A 265 29.54 6.44 -36.11
N GLY A 266 30.71 7.08 -36.29
CA GLY A 266 31.05 8.33 -35.63
C GLY A 266 30.05 9.44 -35.91
N ALA A 267 29.79 10.24 -34.88
CA ALA A 267 29.03 11.48 -34.97
C ALA A 267 29.79 12.50 -35.82
N THR A 268 29.68 12.41 -37.15
CA THR A 268 30.07 13.48 -38.06
C THR A 268 28.99 13.68 -39.13
N SER A 269 28.42 14.89 -39.13
CA SER A 269 27.60 15.52 -40.19
C SER A 269 26.06 15.40 -40.21
N ARG A 270 25.37 15.48 -39.07
CA ARG A 270 24.00 16.05 -39.05
C ARG A 270 23.92 17.24 -38.09
N SER A 271 23.56 18.40 -38.61
CA SER A 271 23.35 19.64 -37.85
C SER A 271 22.20 19.44 -36.85
N PRO A 272 22.36 19.68 -35.53
CA PRO A 272 21.39 19.28 -34.50
C PRO A 272 20.15 20.18 -34.37
N GLN A 273 19.81 20.99 -35.37
CA GLN A 273 18.99 22.20 -35.14
C GLN A 273 17.46 22.04 -35.24
N ASN A 274 16.90 20.87 -35.57
CA ASN A 274 15.44 20.75 -35.81
C ASN A 274 14.74 19.49 -35.25
N ASP A 275 15.38 18.67 -34.42
CA ASP A 275 14.72 17.48 -33.85
C ASP A 275 13.85 17.87 -32.64
N ILE A 276 12.53 17.63 -32.72
CA ILE A 276 11.63 17.79 -31.57
C ILE A 276 11.87 16.61 -30.62
N ARG A 277 12.20 16.90 -29.36
CA ARG A 277 12.54 15.90 -28.34
C ARG A 277 11.53 15.94 -27.20
N VAL A 278 11.05 14.76 -26.80
CA VAL A 278 10.28 14.58 -25.57
C VAL A 278 11.25 14.17 -24.46
N PRO A 279 11.39 14.97 -23.38
CA PRO A 279 12.35 14.68 -22.31
C PRO A 279 12.08 13.34 -21.63
N GLY A 280 13.12 12.65 -21.16
CA GLY A 280 12.98 11.38 -20.43
C GLY A 280 12.05 11.46 -19.20
N LEU A 281 11.94 12.62 -18.53
CA LEU A 281 10.95 12.83 -17.46
C LEU A 281 9.50 12.72 -17.95
N GLU A 282 9.19 13.22 -19.14
CA GLU A 282 7.85 13.10 -19.73
C GLU A 282 7.58 11.65 -20.15
N MET A 283 8.62 10.91 -20.56
CA MET A 283 8.52 9.46 -20.80
C MET A 283 8.12 8.71 -19.52
N TYR A 284 8.73 9.02 -18.39
CA TYR A 284 8.32 8.45 -17.10
C TYR A 284 6.88 8.83 -16.73
N ARG A 285 6.47 10.09 -16.94
CA ARG A 285 5.07 10.50 -16.67
C ARG A 285 4.09 9.75 -17.55
N ALA A 286 4.41 9.57 -18.83
CA ALA A 286 3.58 8.85 -19.78
C ALA A 286 3.44 7.38 -19.38
N ALA A 287 4.56 6.69 -19.13
CA ALA A 287 4.57 5.28 -18.79
C ALA A 287 3.91 5.01 -17.44
N ALA A 288 4.28 5.77 -16.42
CA ALA A 288 3.72 5.61 -15.08
C ALA A 288 2.22 5.90 -15.04
N ALA A 289 1.74 6.91 -15.77
CA ALA A 289 0.31 7.20 -15.86
C ALA A 289 -0.46 6.10 -16.61
N HIS A 290 0.14 5.50 -17.64
CA HIS A 290 -0.45 4.39 -18.39
C HIS A 290 -0.61 3.15 -17.51
N CYS A 291 0.46 2.70 -16.87
CA CYS A 291 0.41 1.58 -15.92
C CYS A 291 -0.55 1.84 -14.75
N ALA A 292 -0.57 3.07 -14.21
CA ALA A 292 -1.51 3.46 -13.17
C ALA A 292 -2.98 3.43 -13.67
N ALA A 293 -3.23 3.78 -14.94
CA ALA A 293 -4.55 3.70 -15.53
C ALA A 293 -5.05 2.25 -15.60
N HIS A 294 -4.20 1.29 -15.96
CA HIS A 294 -4.52 -0.14 -15.87
C HIS A 294 -4.91 -0.56 -14.45
N ILE A 295 -4.09 -0.24 -13.45
CA ILE A 295 -4.38 -0.56 -12.03
C ILE A 295 -5.70 0.06 -11.54
N VAL A 296 -6.09 1.22 -12.08
CA VAL A 296 -7.30 1.94 -11.64
C VAL A 296 -8.56 1.47 -12.37
N TYR A 297 -8.46 1.18 -13.66
CA TYR A 297 -9.61 0.99 -14.54
C TYR A 297 -9.81 -0.45 -15.01
N THR A 298 -8.81 -1.32 -14.88
CA THR A 298 -8.90 -2.75 -15.18
C THR A 298 -9.07 -3.50 -13.86
N ARG A 299 -10.33 -3.67 -13.45
CA ARG A 299 -10.70 -4.20 -12.13
C ARG A 299 -10.74 -5.72 -12.08
N ASP A 300 -11.09 -6.32 -13.20
CA ASP A 300 -11.19 -7.75 -13.38
C ASP A 300 -10.16 -8.15 -14.44
N PRO A 301 -9.53 -9.33 -14.34
CA PRO A 301 -8.69 -9.82 -15.41
C PRO A 301 -9.55 -10.27 -16.61
N ILE A 302 -8.93 -10.35 -17.78
CA ILE A 302 -9.51 -10.86 -19.02
C ILE A 302 -8.97 -12.27 -19.22
N SER A 303 -9.87 -13.24 -19.34
CA SER A 303 -9.49 -14.63 -19.63
C SER A 303 -8.79 -14.74 -20.98
N ALA A 304 -7.61 -15.38 -20.98
CA ALA A 304 -6.89 -15.74 -22.19
C ALA A 304 -7.35 -17.08 -22.79
N GLU A 305 -8.22 -17.83 -22.11
CA GLU A 305 -8.66 -19.16 -22.53
C GLU A 305 -9.42 -19.07 -23.86
N ALA A 306 -8.98 -19.84 -24.85
CA ALA A 306 -9.47 -19.88 -26.23
C ALA A 306 -9.11 -18.68 -27.15
N LEU A 307 -8.18 -17.81 -26.75
CA LEU A 307 -7.66 -16.75 -27.61
C LEU A 307 -6.36 -17.16 -28.31
N ASN A 308 -6.24 -16.83 -29.60
CA ASN A 308 -4.97 -16.94 -30.32
C ASN A 308 -4.09 -15.69 -30.07
N PRO A 309 -2.76 -15.77 -30.34
CA PRO A 309 -1.85 -14.66 -30.05
C PRO A 309 -2.21 -13.34 -30.73
N PHE A 310 -2.81 -13.39 -31.93
CA PHE A 310 -3.23 -12.18 -32.63
C PHE A 310 -4.47 -11.55 -31.99
N GLN A 311 -5.46 -12.36 -31.58
CA GLN A 311 -6.61 -11.88 -30.81
C GLN A 311 -6.16 -11.20 -29.51
N MET A 312 -5.25 -11.81 -28.77
CA MET A 312 -4.67 -11.21 -27.56
C MET A 312 -4.00 -9.86 -27.87
N ALA A 313 -3.24 -9.76 -28.96
CA ALA A 313 -2.59 -8.52 -29.36
C ALA A 313 -3.60 -7.41 -29.72
N VAL A 314 -4.68 -7.73 -30.42
CA VAL A 314 -5.72 -6.74 -30.76
C VAL A 314 -6.51 -6.32 -29.50
N ILE A 315 -6.91 -7.27 -28.65
CA ILE A 315 -7.59 -7.00 -27.37
C ILE A 315 -6.74 -6.07 -26.50
N SER A 316 -5.42 -6.33 -26.44
CA SER A 316 -4.46 -5.50 -25.72
C SER A 316 -4.45 -4.04 -26.21
N VAL A 317 -4.49 -3.83 -27.53
CA VAL A 317 -4.58 -2.47 -28.11
C VAL A 317 -5.87 -1.75 -27.70
N ILE A 318 -6.99 -2.48 -27.66
CA ILE A 318 -8.27 -1.91 -27.26
C ILE A 318 -8.29 -1.62 -25.76
N GLU A 319 -7.73 -2.50 -24.93
CA GLU A 319 -7.68 -2.33 -23.49
C GLU A 319 -6.83 -1.11 -23.10
N ASP A 320 -5.66 -0.96 -23.72
CA ASP A 320 -4.86 0.27 -23.60
C ASP A 320 -5.68 1.52 -23.95
N ALA A 321 -6.37 1.48 -25.11
CA ALA A 321 -7.19 2.61 -25.54
C ALA A 321 -8.35 2.91 -24.57
N ARG A 322 -8.94 1.87 -23.95
CA ARG A 322 -10.01 1.99 -22.95
C ARG A 322 -9.51 2.70 -21.70
N VAL A 323 -8.42 2.21 -21.10
CA VAL A 323 -7.89 2.81 -19.86
C VAL A 323 -7.33 4.21 -20.10
N GLU A 324 -6.69 4.45 -21.25
CA GLU A 324 -6.24 5.77 -21.68
C GLU A 324 -7.42 6.73 -21.86
N THR A 325 -8.51 6.27 -22.48
CA THR A 325 -9.73 7.09 -22.67
C THR A 325 -10.37 7.46 -21.33
N LEU A 326 -10.48 6.52 -20.39
CA LEU A 326 -11.01 6.77 -19.05
C LEU A 326 -10.11 7.74 -18.26
N ALA A 327 -8.79 7.59 -18.37
CA ALA A 327 -7.82 8.50 -17.78
C ALA A 327 -7.94 9.91 -18.38
N VAL A 328 -8.04 10.04 -19.70
CA VAL A 328 -8.17 11.32 -20.43
C VAL A 328 -9.49 12.03 -20.09
N ARG A 329 -10.59 11.29 -19.91
CA ARG A 329 -11.88 11.88 -19.47
C ARG A 329 -11.74 12.62 -18.14
N LYS A 330 -10.93 12.09 -17.22
CA LYS A 330 -10.68 12.69 -15.91
C LYS A 330 -9.54 13.72 -15.95
N PHE A 331 -8.53 13.49 -16.78
CA PHE A 331 -7.31 14.30 -16.90
C PHE A 331 -6.98 14.58 -18.38
N PRO A 332 -7.60 15.60 -19.00
CA PRO A 332 -7.45 15.87 -20.43
C PRO A 332 -6.00 16.08 -20.90
N GLY A 333 -5.11 16.55 -20.02
CA GLY A 333 -3.69 16.76 -20.33
C GLY A 333 -2.92 15.49 -20.70
N LEU A 334 -3.36 14.31 -20.26
CA LEU A 334 -2.72 13.03 -20.59
C LEU A 334 -2.81 12.71 -22.09
N LYS A 335 -3.84 13.20 -22.78
CA LYS A 335 -4.03 12.97 -24.22
C LYS A 335 -2.85 13.50 -25.03
N HIS A 336 -2.43 14.73 -24.76
CA HIS A 336 -1.30 15.33 -25.45
C HIS A 336 0.00 14.59 -25.13
N LEU A 337 0.19 14.20 -23.86
CA LEU A 337 1.37 13.48 -23.40
C LEU A 337 1.57 12.15 -24.12
N TRP A 338 0.51 11.36 -24.29
CA TRP A 338 0.56 10.06 -24.95
C TRP A 338 0.54 10.15 -26.48
N ALA A 339 -0.30 11.01 -27.06
CA ALA A 339 -0.49 11.09 -28.51
C ALA A 339 0.81 11.44 -29.27
N GLN A 340 1.64 12.32 -28.71
CA GLN A 340 2.92 12.69 -29.32
C GLN A 340 3.93 11.54 -29.39
N LEU A 341 3.76 10.46 -28.60
CA LEU A 341 4.67 9.32 -28.56
C LEU A 341 4.34 8.24 -29.60
N HIS A 342 3.25 8.42 -30.36
CA HIS A 342 2.91 7.56 -31.50
C HIS A 342 3.50 8.12 -32.79
N THR A 343 4.37 7.34 -33.45
CA THR A 343 5.13 7.80 -34.63
C THR A 343 4.75 7.11 -35.94
N ILE A 344 3.80 6.16 -35.90
CA ILE A 344 3.39 5.37 -37.08
C ILE A 344 2.54 6.22 -38.04
N ASP A 345 2.81 6.13 -39.34
CA ASP A 345 2.07 6.85 -40.38
C ASP A 345 1.05 5.94 -41.08
N ALA A 346 -0.04 6.54 -41.59
CA ALA A 346 -1.13 5.79 -42.24
C ALA A 346 -0.70 5.03 -43.51
N GLY A 347 0.45 5.39 -44.10
CA GLY A 347 1.02 4.70 -45.25
C GLY A 347 1.80 3.42 -44.92
N GLN A 348 2.02 3.10 -43.65
CA GLN A 348 2.73 1.90 -43.21
C GLN A 348 1.73 0.76 -42.97
N GLY A 349 1.94 -0.40 -43.58
CA GLY A 349 0.96 -1.50 -43.52
C GLY A 349 1.52 -2.82 -44.02
N ASN A 350 2.82 -3.03 -43.86
CA ASN A 350 3.53 -4.20 -44.38
C ASN A 350 3.45 -5.40 -43.43
N SER A 351 3.13 -5.17 -42.15
CA SER A 351 3.01 -6.22 -41.14
C SER A 351 1.78 -6.02 -40.25
N ALA A 352 1.38 -7.07 -39.53
CA ALA A 352 0.30 -6.98 -38.55
C ALA A 352 0.64 -5.96 -37.43
N GLY A 353 1.92 -5.83 -37.07
CA GLY A 353 2.42 -4.84 -36.14
C GLY A 353 2.16 -3.40 -36.61
N ASP A 354 2.35 -3.08 -37.89
CA ASP A 354 2.02 -1.75 -38.43
C ASP A 354 0.54 -1.41 -38.20
N TYR A 355 -0.36 -2.38 -38.44
CA TYR A 355 -1.80 -2.19 -38.21
C TYR A 355 -2.17 -2.03 -36.73
N LEU A 356 -1.57 -2.83 -35.83
CA LEU A 356 -1.78 -2.68 -34.38
C LEU A 356 -1.37 -1.27 -33.90
N ASN A 357 -0.23 -0.76 -34.38
CA ASN A 357 0.25 0.57 -34.05
C ASN A 357 -0.65 1.67 -34.63
N ARG A 358 -1.10 1.52 -35.89
CA ARG A 358 -2.03 2.47 -36.53
C ARG A 358 -3.37 2.51 -35.80
N LEU A 359 -3.87 1.36 -35.38
CA LEU A 359 -5.11 1.27 -34.59
C LEU A 359 -4.92 1.97 -33.24
N ALA A 360 -3.83 1.68 -32.52
CA ALA A 360 -3.51 2.32 -31.26
C ALA A 360 -3.49 3.85 -31.36
N ARG A 361 -2.80 4.39 -32.39
CA ARG A 361 -2.76 5.83 -32.67
C ARG A 361 -4.14 6.38 -33.03
N ALA A 362 -4.90 5.70 -33.89
CA ALA A 362 -6.21 6.14 -34.36
C ALA A 362 -7.31 6.18 -33.28
N LEU A 363 -7.16 5.37 -32.22
CA LEU A 363 -8.07 5.38 -31.07
C LEU A 363 -7.75 6.52 -30.08
N LEU A 364 -6.51 7.01 -30.04
CA LEU A 364 -6.05 8.04 -29.11
C LEU A 364 -6.04 9.45 -29.72
N ASP A 365 -5.52 9.61 -30.94
CA ASP A 365 -5.31 10.90 -31.61
C ASP A 365 -6.45 11.23 -32.59
N ASP A 366 -7.30 12.21 -32.21
CA ASP A 366 -8.42 12.65 -33.05
C ASP A 366 -7.97 13.28 -34.37
N GLY A 367 -6.75 13.83 -34.41
CA GLY A 367 -6.16 14.47 -35.57
C GLY A 367 -5.57 13.47 -36.57
N TYR A 368 -5.37 12.21 -36.17
CA TYR A 368 -4.82 11.18 -37.02
C TYR A 368 -5.85 10.73 -38.07
N GLN A 369 -5.46 10.83 -39.35
CA GLN A 369 -6.28 10.43 -40.48
C GLN A 369 -5.76 9.13 -41.08
N ASP A 370 -6.60 8.11 -41.09
CA ASP A 370 -6.32 6.81 -41.68
C ASP A 370 -7.55 6.33 -42.45
N HIS A 371 -7.35 5.96 -43.71
CA HIS A 371 -8.42 5.57 -44.64
C HIS A 371 -8.59 4.04 -44.75
N ASP A 372 -7.79 3.25 -44.03
CA ASP A 372 -7.95 1.80 -44.06
C ASP A 372 -9.27 1.35 -43.41
N PRO A 373 -10.07 0.50 -44.07
CA PRO A 373 -11.36 0.06 -43.56
C PRO A 373 -11.30 -0.59 -42.17
N TRP A 374 -10.25 -1.34 -41.87
CA TRP A 374 -10.10 -2.04 -40.58
C TRP A 374 -9.82 -1.06 -39.44
N ILE A 375 -9.02 -0.02 -39.70
CA ILE A 375 -8.76 1.06 -38.74
C ILE A 375 -10.03 1.89 -38.52
N ALA A 376 -10.72 2.25 -39.59
CA ALA A 376 -11.99 2.99 -39.52
C ALA A 376 -13.04 2.21 -38.71
N GLN A 377 -13.12 0.89 -38.90
CA GLN A 377 -14.01 0.01 -38.17
C GLN A 377 -13.67 -0.03 -36.67
N GLY A 378 -12.39 -0.14 -36.30
CA GLY A 378 -11.96 -0.07 -34.91
C GLY A 378 -12.40 1.21 -34.21
N ARG A 379 -12.27 2.37 -34.88
CA ARG A 379 -12.76 3.66 -34.35
C ARG A 379 -14.28 3.67 -34.17
N VAL A 380 -15.03 3.12 -35.12
CA VAL A 380 -16.50 3.05 -35.04
C VAL A 380 -16.95 2.18 -33.88
N LEU A 381 -16.42 0.95 -33.75
CA LEU A 381 -16.76 0.02 -32.68
C LEU A 381 -16.44 0.61 -31.30
N PHE A 382 -15.27 1.23 -31.16
CA PHE A 382 -14.84 1.87 -29.92
C PHE A 382 -15.73 3.07 -29.57
N LYS A 383 -16.05 3.93 -30.55
CA LYS A 383 -16.93 5.09 -30.34
C LYS A 383 -18.36 4.68 -29.99
N GLN A 384 -18.88 3.60 -30.58
CA GLN A 384 -20.21 3.05 -30.26
C GLN A 384 -20.29 2.48 -28.83
N SER A 385 -19.15 2.06 -28.27
CA SER A 385 -19.06 1.51 -26.92
C SER A 385 -18.69 2.56 -25.86
N ALA A 386 -18.71 3.85 -26.19
CA ALA A 386 -18.29 4.95 -25.30
C ALA A 386 -19.03 5.00 -23.96
N ASP A 387 -20.28 4.52 -23.91
CA ASP A 387 -21.13 4.48 -22.71
C ASP A 387 -20.89 3.23 -21.84
N ARG A 388 -20.11 2.26 -22.32
CA ARG A 388 -19.86 0.96 -21.64
C ARG A 388 -18.39 0.73 -21.29
N LEU A 389 -17.55 1.78 -21.33
CA LEU A 389 -16.10 1.64 -21.08
C LEU A 389 -15.75 1.29 -19.63
N ASP A 390 -16.72 1.28 -18.72
CA ASP A 390 -16.57 0.89 -17.31
C ASP A 390 -16.27 -0.60 -17.13
N THR A 391 -16.68 -1.45 -18.07
CA THR A 391 -16.31 -2.87 -18.11
C THR A 391 -15.19 -3.14 -19.13
N ASN A 392 -14.23 -4.00 -18.76
CA ASN A 392 -13.16 -4.49 -19.64
C ASN A 392 -13.67 -5.49 -20.70
N GLN A 393 -14.91 -6.01 -20.56
CA GLN A 393 -15.53 -6.89 -21.56
C GLN A 393 -15.62 -6.22 -22.94
N VAL A 394 -15.77 -4.89 -22.99
CA VAL A 394 -15.75 -4.13 -24.25
C VAL A 394 -14.44 -4.33 -25.01
N SER A 395 -13.31 -4.44 -24.32
CA SER A 395 -12.01 -4.66 -24.95
C SER A 395 -11.92 -6.05 -25.58
N TRP A 396 -12.49 -7.05 -24.92
CA TRP A 396 -12.61 -8.40 -25.44
C TRP A 396 -13.52 -8.45 -26.69
N ASP A 397 -14.74 -7.91 -26.59
CA ASP A 397 -15.74 -7.93 -27.66
C ASP A 397 -15.22 -7.27 -28.95
N ILE A 398 -14.67 -6.07 -28.83
CA ILE A 398 -14.12 -5.32 -29.96
C ILE A 398 -12.87 -6.04 -30.50
N GLY A 399 -12.00 -6.52 -29.62
CA GLY A 399 -10.75 -7.15 -30.01
C GLY A 399 -10.94 -8.44 -30.80
N VAL A 400 -11.87 -9.31 -30.36
CA VAL A 400 -12.23 -10.55 -31.08
C VAL A 400 -12.85 -10.24 -32.44
N GLN A 401 -13.77 -9.27 -32.50
CA GLN A 401 -14.41 -8.87 -33.75
C GLN A 401 -13.38 -8.34 -34.77
N LEU A 402 -12.52 -7.41 -34.35
CA LEU A 402 -11.48 -6.85 -35.22
C LEU A 402 -10.47 -7.91 -35.65
N ALA A 403 -10.10 -8.83 -34.76
CA ALA A 403 -9.19 -9.91 -35.10
C ALA A 403 -9.77 -10.84 -36.18
N HIS A 404 -11.08 -11.12 -36.12
CA HIS A 404 -11.78 -11.90 -37.14
C HIS A 404 -11.77 -11.21 -38.51
N GLU A 405 -12.06 -9.91 -38.55
CA GLU A 405 -12.12 -9.12 -39.79
C GLU A 405 -10.74 -8.97 -40.44
N PHE A 406 -9.67 -8.96 -39.64
CA PHE A 406 -8.29 -8.88 -40.12
C PHE A 406 -7.88 -10.09 -40.96
N ILE A 407 -8.53 -11.25 -40.80
CA ILE A 407 -8.27 -12.47 -41.61
C ILE A 407 -8.39 -12.16 -43.11
N SER A 408 -9.31 -11.27 -43.49
CA SER A 408 -9.52 -10.85 -44.88
C SER A 408 -8.29 -10.19 -45.52
N LYS A 409 -7.40 -9.58 -44.72
CA LYS A 409 -6.16 -8.93 -45.20
C LYS A 409 -5.07 -9.91 -45.59
N ARG A 410 -5.13 -11.17 -45.15
CA ARG A 410 -4.13 -12.23 -45.43
C ARG A 410 -2.70 -11.84 -45.02
N ILE A 411 -2.55 -11.07 -43.95
CA ILE A 411 -1.25 -10.70 -43.37
C ILE A 411 -0.98 -11.62 -42.17
N PRO A 412 0.16 -12.33 -42.12
CA PRO A 412 0.50 -13.16 -40.97
C PRO A 412 0.89 -12.30 -39.76
N PHE A 413 0.61 -12.81 -38.56
CA PHE A 413 1.05 -12.21 -37.30
C PHE A 413 2.21 -12.98 -36.71
N ASN A 414 3.27 -12.27 -36.32
CA ASN A 414 4.41 -12.82 -35.59
C ASN A 414 4.57 -12.09 -34.24
N PRO A 415 4.26 -12.76 -33.10
CA PRO A 415 4.33 -12.16 -31.77
C PRO A 415 5.68 -11.53 -31.39
N ARG A 416 6.78 -11.97 -32.00
CA ARG A 416 8.13 -11.46 -31.68
C ARG A 416 8.48 -10.16 -32.41
N THR A 417 7.90 -9.94 -33.59
CA THR A 417 8.25 -8.79 -34.45
C THR A 417 7.11 -7.78 -34.58
N ASP A 418 5.86 -8.24 -34.49
CA ASP A 418 4.66 -7.42 -34.61
C ASP A 418 4.24 -6.83 -33.27
N ILE A 419 5.12 -6.03 -32.68
CA ILE A 419 4.94 -5.43 -31.35
C ILE A 419 4.46 -3.98 -31.44
N LEU A 420 3.77 -3.50 -30.39
CA LEU A 420 3.47 -2.08 -30.23
C LEU A 420 4.76 -1.27 -30.09
N THR A 421 4.85 -0.10 -30.70
CA THR A 421 6.09 0.70 -30.78
C THR A 421 6.04 1.93 -29.89
N ALA A 422 4.86 2.28 -29.36
CA ALA A 422 4.72 3.36 -28.39
C ALA A 422 5.52 3.04 -27.12
N PRO A 423 6.56 3.83 -26.79
CA PRO A 423 7.56 3.48 -25.78
C PRO A 423 7.05 3.55 -24.34
N TYR A 424 5.90 4.18 -24.10
CA TYR A 424 5.31 4.34 -22.77
C TYR A 424 4.35 3.21 -22.39
N ARG A 425 3.84 2.45 -23.37
CA ARG A 425 2.88 1.39 -23.11
C ARG A 425 3.56 0.20 -22.48
N ASP A 426 2.83 -0.47 -21.60
CA ASP A 426 3.30 -1.67 -20.96
C ASP A 426 3.18 -2.91 -21.87
N ASP A 427 3.56 -4.06 -21.35
CA ASP A 427 3.45 -5.33 -22.07
C ASP A 427 2.12 -6.05 -21.84
N ASN A 428 1.19 -5.40 -21.13
CA ASN A 428 -0.18 -5.87 -20.91
C ASN A 428 -0.29 -7.18 -20.12
N ARG A 429 0.78 -7.65 -19.47
CA ARG A 429 0.76 -8.90 -18.68
C ARG A 429 -0.20 -8.85 -17.49
N TYR A 430 -0.48 -7.65 -16.98
CA TYR A 430 -1.20 -7.43 -15.73
C TYR A 430 -2.65 -7.90 -15.75
N PHE A 431 -3.34 -7.73 -16.87
CA PHE A 431 -4.77 -8.00 -16.93
C PHE A 431 -5.10 -9.37 -17.54
N TRP A 432 -4.12 -10.16 -17.95
CA TRP A 432 -4.38 -11.51 -18.48
C TRP A 432 -4.49 -12.52 -17.34
N GLU A 433 -5.56 -13.31 -17.37
CA GLU A 433 -5.68 -14.53 -16.56
C GLU A 433 -5.27 -15.73 -17.42
N PHE A 434 -4.20 -16.42 -17.00
CA PHE A 434 -3.76 -17.69 -17.57
C PHE A 434 -3.97 -18.78 -16.51
N GLU A 435 -4.62 -19.90 -16.87
CA GLU A 435 -4.72 -21.05 -15.98
C GLU A 435 -3.34 -21.73 -15.88
N GLU A 436 -2.52 -21.25 -14.93
CA GLU A 436 -1.49 -21.99 -14.20
C GLU A 436 -1.01 -21.08 -13.07
N PHE A 437 -1.55 -21.31 -11.87
CA PHE A 437 -1.01 -20.74 -10.65
C PHE A 437 0.37 -21.38 -10.40
N ASP A 438 1.43 -20.69 -10.83
CA ASP A 438 2.82 -21.10 -10.61
C ASP A 438 3.16 -20.92 -9.13
N PHE A 439 2.93 -21.99 -8.36
CA PHE A 439 3.18 -22.10 -6.92
C PHE A 439 4.61 -21.69 -6.54
N ASP A 440 5.60 -21.91 -7.41
CA ASP A 440 7.00 -21.60 -7.12
C ASP A 440 7.32 -20.10 -7.27
N LYS A 441 6.62 -19.39 -8.16
CA LYS A 441 6.77 -17.93 -8.32
C LYS A 441 6.13 -17.11 -7.20
N ALA A 442 5.02 -17.57 -6.64
CA ALA A 442 4.39 -16.92 -5.49
C ALA A 442 5.29 -17.02 -4.24
N VAL A 443 5.95 -18.16 -4.05
CA VAL A 443 6.93 -18.41 -2.98
C VAL A 443 8.21 -17.56 -3.16
N ALA A 444 8.69 -17.43 -4.40
CA ALA A 444 9.87 -16.60 -4.71
C ALA A 444 9.66 -15.09 -4.55
N ALA A 445 8.41 -14.61 -4.53
CA ALA A 445 8.06 -13.20 -4.42
C ALA A 445 7.90 -12.69 -2.98
N GLY A 446 8.24 -13.50 -1.96
CA GLY A 446 8.24 -13.07 -0.56
C GLY A 446 6.86 -12.90 0.07
N TYR A 447 5.83 -13.47 -0.56
CA TYR A 447 4.52 -13.63 0.08
C TYR A 447 4.57 -14.87 0.97
N GLU A 448 4.79 -14.68 2.28
CA GLU A 448 4.34 -15.67 3.24
C GLU A 448 2.82 -15.81 3.07
N THR A 449 2.38 -17.00 2.70
CA THR A 449 0.98 -17.41 2.64
C THR A 449 0.28 -17.12 3.96
N PRO A 450 -0.88 -16.46 3.96
CA PRO A 450 -1.98 -16.92 4.77
C PRO A 450 -2.88 -17.74 3.85
N ARG A 451 -3.12 -19.00 4.19
CA ARG A 451 -4.49 -19.44 4.48
C ARG A 451 -4.52 -20.92 4.82
N GLN A 452 -4.90 -21.18 6.07
CA GLN A 452 -5.87 -22.22 6.39
C GLN A 452 -7.12 -22.01 5.54
N VAL A 453 -7.29 -22.77 4.45
CA VAL A 453 -8.51 -22.77 3.63
C VAL A 453 -9.53 -23.70 4.27
N ARG A 454 -10.72 -23.18 4.61
CA ARG A 454 -11.80 -24.03 5.13
C ARG A 454 -12.51 -24.75 4.00
N LYS A 455 -12.40 -26.08 3.96
CA LYS A 455 -13.05 -26.93 2.96
C LYS A 455 -14.20 -27.69 3.58
N TYR A 456 -15.42 -27.50 3.09
CA TYR A 456 -16.58 -28.27 3.55
C TYR A 456 -16.57 -29.66 2.91
N VAL A 457 -16.47 -30.70 3.72
CA VAL A 457 -16.35 -32.09 3.28
C VAL A 457 -17.51 -32.94 3.78
N ASN A 458 -17.74 -34.07 3.11
CA ASN A 458 -18.75 -35.05 3.54
C ASN A 458 -18.21 -35.94 4.68
N LEU A 459 -19.08 -36.71 5.34
CA LEU A 459 -18.71 -37.56 6.49
C LEU A 459 -17.62 -38.59 6.17
N MET A 460 -17.62 -39.16 4.96
CA MET A 460 -16.63 -40.16 4.58
C MET A 460 -15.26 -39.52 4.33
N GLU A 461 -15.23 -38.34 3.70
CA GLU A 461 -14.02 -37.54 3.53
C GLU A 461 -13.46 -37.07 4.86
N PHE A 462 -14.32 -36.63 5.78
CA PHE A 462 -13.91 -36.19 7.11
C PHE A 462 -13.31 -37.33 7.94
N ILE A 463 -13.87 -38.55 7.86
CA ILE A 463 -13.40 -39.72 8.63
C ILE A 463 -12.08 -40.28 8.13
N ASN A 464 -11.83 -40.24 6.83
CA ASN A 464 -10.63 -40.85 6.25
C ASN A 464 -9.33 -40.15 6.67
N GLU A 465 -9.41 -38.87 7.08
CA GLU A 465 -8.25 -38.02 7.33
C GLU A 465 -8.11 -37.58 8.81
N ILE A 466 -8.75 -38.31 9.75
CA ILE A 466 -8.76 -37.99 11.18
C ILE A 466 -7.36 -38.16 11.84
N ASP A 467 -6.46 -38.95 11.26
CA ASP A 467 -5.12 -39.21 11.82
C ASP A 467 -4.00 -38.56 10.98
N VAL A 468 -3.70 -37.29 11.27
CA VAL A 468 -2.42 -36.67 10.86
C VAL A 468 -1.67 -36.25 12.13
N GLU A 469 -0.78 -37.12 12.62
CA GLU A 469 0.02 -36.89 13.84
C GLU A 469 0.94 -35.65 13.76
N THR A 470 1.08 -35.02 12.59
CA THR A 470 1.91 -33.83 12.34
C THR A 470 1.12 -32.54 12.10
N ALA A 471 -0.20 -32.51 12.25
CA ALA A 471 -0.99 -31.30 12.07
C ALA A 471 -0.91 -30.38 13.31
N GLY A 472 -0.11 -29.31 13.23
CA GLY A 472 -0.08 -28.22 14.22
C GLY A 472 -0.95 -27.02 13.79
N ASP A 473 -0.74 -25.87 14.44
CA ASP A 473 -1.40 -24.58 14.11
C ASP A 473 -1.03 -24.03 12.71
N ASP A 474 -0.21 -24.76 11.96
CA ASP A 474 0.33 -24.47 10.62
C ASP A 474 -0.38 -25.22 9.47
N ALA A 475 -1.48 -25.94 9.74
CA ALA A 475 -2.25 -26.64 8.70
C ALA A 475 -2.71 -25.71 7.56
N GLU A 476 -2.59 -26.12 6.30
CA GLU A 476 -3.01 -25.31 5.13
C GLU A 476 -4.52 -25.40 4.82
N GLU A 477 -5.20 -26.46 5.28
CA GLU A 477 -6.65 -26.63 5.11
C GLU A 477 -7.31 -27.03 6.44
N ILE A 478 -8.43 -26.39 6.78
CA ILE A 478 -9.30 -26.82 7.88
C ILE A 478 -10.53 -27.47 7.27
N TRP A 479 -10.63 -28.79 7.38
CA TRP A 479 -11.80 -29.50 6.88
C TRP A 479 -12.96 -29.35 7.86
N VAL A 480 -14.11 -28.90 7.36
CA VAL A 480 -15.31 -28.68 8.15
C VAL A 480 -16.38 -29.64 7.66
N LEU A 481 -16.96 -30.43 8.55
CA LEU A 481 -18.06 -31.31 8.19
C LEU A 481 -19.28 -30.44 7.81
N GLY A 482 -19.77 -30.57 6.58
CA GLY A 482 -20.91 -29.79 6.08
C GLY A 482 -22.27 -30.17 6.66
N THR A 483 -22.34 -31.26 7.42
CA THR A 483 -23.56 -31.84 8.00
C THR A 483 -23.41 -32.04 9.51
N GLU A 484 -24.50 -31.92 10.27
CA GLU A 484 -24.46 -32.21 11.71
C GLU A 484 -24.14 -33.69 11.97
N LEU A 485 -23.20 -33.94 12.89
CA LEU A 485 -22.85 -35.28 13.33
C LEU A 485 -23.54 -35.59 14.65
N PHE A 486 -24.34 -36.65 14.70
CA PHE A 486 -25.00 -37.09 15.93
C PHE A 486 -24.23 -38.24 16.59
N PRO A 487 -24.07 -38.23 17.92
CA PRO A 487 -23.49 -39.36 18.64
C PRO A 487 -24.38 -40.62 18.49
N TYR A 488 -23.73 -41.78 18.49
CA TYR A 488 -24.42 -43.08 18.40
C TYR A 488 -25.35 -43.35 19.59
N GLU A 489 -25.06 -42.74 20.75
CA GLU A 489 -25.95 -42.71 21.90
C GLU A 489 -27.00 -41.61 21.69
N ASP A 490 -28.27 -42.03 21.55
CA ASP A 490 -29.43 -41.20 21.21
C ASP A 490 -29.76 -40.18 22.32
N THR A 491 -28.96 -39.12 22.40
CA THR A 491 -29.08 -38.01 23.34
C THR A 491 -29.83 -36.81 22.75
N GLY A 492 -30.27 -36.92 21.49
CA GLY A 492 -31.01 -35.87 20.79
C GLY A 492 -30.25 -34.57 20.54
N LYS A 493 -28.92 -34.55 20.74
CA LYS A 493 -28.04 -33.40 20.51
C LYS A 493 -26.90 -33.78 19.58
N SER A 494 -26.57 -32.92 18.62
CA SER A 494 -25.43 -33.17 17.73
C SER A 494 -24.10 -32.83 18.41
N TYR A 495 -22.98 -33.39 17.95
CA TYR A 495 -21.63 -32.96 18.36
C TYR A 495 -21.41 -31.46 18.11
N ASN A 496 -22.09 -30.85 17.13
CA ASN A 496 -22.03 -29.41 16.91
C ASN A 496 -22.76 -28.62 18.00
N GLU A 497 -23.81 -29.17 18.62
CA GLU A 497 -24.51 -28.54 19.74
C GLU A 497 -23.79 -28.74 21.08
N THR A 498 -23.09 -29.87 21.28
CA THR A 498 -22.32 -30.13 22.51
C THR A 498 -20.92 -29.53 22.48
N GLU A 499 -20.24 -29.57 21.33
CA GLU A 499 -18.81 -29.24 21.17
C GLU A 499 -18.55 -28.23 20.02
N GLY A 500 -19.55 -27.92 19.21
CA GLY A 500 -19.37 -27.07 18.03
C GLY A 500 -19.10 -25.61 18.36
N LYS A 501 -18.17 -25.03 17.59
CA LYS A 501 -17.95 -23.58 17.54
C LYS A 501 -18.87 -22.99 16.47
N GLU A 502 -19.59 -21.91 16.77
CA GLU A 502 -20.43 -21.22 15.77
C GLU A 502 -19.59 -20.83 14.53
N PRO A 503 -20.16 -20.91 13.31
CA PRO A 503 -19.46 -20.57 12.09
C PRO A 503 -18.98 -19.11 12.12
N VAL A 504 -17.67 -18.96 12.06
CA VAL A 504 -16.98 -17.66 11.93
C VAL A 504 -17.33 -17.06 10.56
N SER A 505 -17.51 -15.74 10.49
CA SER A 505 -17.79 -15.06 9.21
C SER A 505 -16.68 -15.30 8.18
N GLU A 506 -16.97 -15.00 6.91
CA GLU A 506 -15.91 -14.85 5.92
C GLU A 506 -14.87 -13.80 6.37
N PRO A 507 -13.58 -14.00 6.05
CA PRO A 507 -12.52 -13.09 6.45
C PRO A 507 -12.62 -11.75 5.72
N TYR A 508 -12.60 -10.65 6.48
CA TYR A 508 -12.50 -9.30 5.93
C TYR A 508 -11.03 -8.86 5.91
N HIS A 509 -10.55 -8.39 4.76
CA HIS A 509 -9.18 -7.95 4.61
C HIS A 509 -9.08 -6.43 4.61
N TYR A 510 -8.20 -5.89 5.45
CA TYR A 510 -7.93 -4.46 5.57
C TYR A 510 -6.46 -4.16 5.31
N ALA A 511 -6.20 -2.98 4.74
CA ALA A 511 -4.84 -2.48 4.61
C ALA A 511 -4.30 -2.00 5.98
N GLU A 512 -2.98 -2.09 6.15
CA GLU A 512 -2.27 -1.63 7.35
C GLU A 512 -1.18 -0.63 6.94
N TRP A 513 -1.11 0.52 7.60
CA TRP A 513 -0.13 1.54 7.31
C TRP A 513 1.21 1.22 7.95
N ASP A 514 2.22 1.10 7.09
CA ASP A 514 3.60 0.96 7.49
C ASP A 514 4.28 2.32 7.51
N TYR A 515 4.61 2.80 8.70
CA TYR A 515 5.21 4.12 8.87
C TYR A 515 6.70 4.16 8.49
N GLN A 516 7.40 3.03 8.40
CA GLN A 516 8.81 3.01 8.04
C GLN A 516 8.97 3.27 6.54
N ILE A 517 8.15 2.61 5.73
CA ILE A 517 8.10 2.81 4.27
C ILE A 517 7.11 3.91 3.85
N GLN A 518 6.34 4.46 4.79
CA GLN A 518 5.32 5.50 4.56
C GLN A 518 4.26 5.10 3.52
N LEU A 519 3.81 3.83 3.55
CA LEU A 519 2.87 3.25 2.59
C LEU A 519 1.89 2.28 3.28
N GLU A 520 0.72 2.05 2.68
CA GLU A 520 -0.25 1.04 3.15
C GLU A 520 0.05 -0.32 2.54
N ARG A 521 0.18 -1.35 3.36
CA ARG A 521 0.25 -2.75 2.95
C ARG A 521 -1.17 -3.23 2.64
N PRO A 522 -1.52 -3.56 1.38
CA PRO A 522 -2.87 -3.97 1.03
C PRO A 522 -3.19 -5.36 1.60
N ALA A 523 -4.45 -5.57 2.01
CA ALA A 523 -4.98 -6.85 2.51
C ALA A 523 -4.12 -7.50 3.63
N TRP A 524 -3.45 -6.67 4.44
CA TRP A 524 -2.46 -7.12 5.41
C TRP A 524 -3.06 -7.67 6.69
N ALA A 525 -4.14 -7.05 7.17
CA ALA A 525 -4.85 -7.48 8.37
C ALA A 525 -6.13 -8.23 7.99
N THR A 526 -6.37 -9.37 8.63
CA THR A 526 -7.58 -10.18 8.46
C THR A 526 -8.45 -10.05 9.70
N VAL A 527 -9.67 -9.59 9.53
CA VAL A 527 -10.69 -9.44 10.56
C VAL A 527 -11.72 -10.55 10.44
N LEU A 528 -11.99 -11.25 11.54
CA LEU A 528 -12.95 -12.33 11.65
C LEU A 528 -14.08 -11.92 12.60
N GLU A 529 -15.31 -11.87 12.11
CA GLU A 529 -16.46 -11.55 12.96
C GLU A 529 -16.88 -12.78 13.78
N LYS A 530 -17.06 -12.55 15.08
CA LYS A 530 -17.53 -13.53 16.06
C LYS A 530 -18.70 -12.95 16.87
N ARG A 531 -19.54 -13.83 17.38
CA ARG A 531 -20.57 -13.47 18.36
C ARG A 531 -20.04 -13.72 19.77
N ALA A 532 -20.27 -12.76 20.66
CA ALA A 532 -19.89 -12.89 22.06
C ALA A 532 -20.77 -13.94 22.78
N LYS A 533 -20.18 -14.66 23.74
CA LYS A 533 -20.90 -15.63 24.58
C LYS A 533 -21.93 -14.91 25.46
N ALA A 534 -23.06 -15.56 25.73
CA ALA A 534 -24.04 -15.04 26.69
C ALA A 534 -23.53 -15.26 28.13
N GLY A 535 -23.56 -14.20 28.94
CA GLY A 535 -23.29 -14.23 30.37
C GLY A 535 -24.55 -13.98 31.21
N ASP A 536 -24.35 -13.85 32.52
CA ASP A 536 -25.44 -13.64 33.48
C ASP A 536 -26.00 -12.21 33.41
N LEU A 537 -27.31 -12.10 33.14
CA LEU A 537 -28.03 -10.84 33.06
C LEU A 537 -28.07 -10.09 34.40
N GLN A 538 -28.04 -10.81 35.51
CA GLN A 538 -28.09 -10.22 36.86
C GLN A 538 -26.98 -9.20 37.06
N LEU A 539 -25.79 -9.47 36.51
CA LEU A 539 -24.64 -8.58 36.58
C LEU A 539 -24.89 -7.21 35.93
N ILE A 540 -25.64 -7.18 34.82
CA ILE A 540 -25.98 -5.93 34.12
C ILE A 540 -27.06 -5.17 34.89
N ASP A 541 -28.06 -5.88 35.42
CA ASP A 541 -29.14 -5.27 36.19
C ASP A 541 -28.62 -4.65 37.49
N ASP A 542 -27.65 -5.28 38.15
CA ASP A 542 -26.99 -4.75 39.34
C ASP A 542 -26.19 -3.46 39.03
N ILE A 543 -25.49 -3.40 37.90
CA ILE A 543 -24.78 -2.20 37.42
C ILE A 543 -25.78 -1.04 37.20
N VAL A 544 -26.90 -1.32 36.53
CA VAL A 544 -27.93 -0.30 36.26
C VAL A 544 -28.56 0.18 37.57
N ALA A 545 -28.79 -0.71 38.53
CA ALA A 545 -29.33 -0.37 39.84
C ALA A 545 -28.36 0.52 40.64
N GLN A 546 -27.07 0.17 40.67
CA GLN A 546 -26.02 0.90 41.37
C GLN A 546 -25.85 2.33 40.84
N HIS A 547 -25.85 2.50 39.52
CA HIS A 547 -25.57 3.78 38.87
C HIS A 547 -26.81 4.54 38.39
N LYS A 548 -28.01 4.19 38.88
CA LYS A 548 -29.29 4.79 38.48
C LYS A 548 -29.30 6.33 38.51
N ARG A 549 -28.62 6.95 39.49
CA ARG A 549 -28.48 8.42 39.58
C ARG A 549 -27.65 8.99 38.43
N THR A 550 -26.54 8.35 38.10
CA THR A 550 -25.61 8.73 37.02
C THR A 550 -26.29 8.64 35.66
N ILE A 551 -27.05 7.55 35.41
CA ILE A 551 -27.88 7.38 34.20
C ILE A 551 -28.91 8.51 34.08
N GLY A 552 -29.60 8.82 35.18
CA GLY A 552 -30.58 9.91 35.22
C GLY A 552 -29.97 11.27 34.88
N ARG A 553 -28.77 11.56 35.40
CA ARG A 553 -28.03 12.79 35.10
C ARG A 553 -27.55 12.86 33.66
N LEU A 554 -26.98 11.77 33.14
CA LEU A 554 -26.57 11.64 31.72
C LEU A 554 -27.76 11.90 30.80
N LYS A 555 -28.91 11.28 31.09
CA LYS A 555 -30.15 11.51 30.37
C LYS A 555 -30.53 12.99 30.37
N PHE A 556 -30.62 13.62 31.54
CA PHE A 556 -31.02 15.03 31.63
C PHE A 556 -30.10 15.95 30.82
N LEU A 557 -28.78 15.70 30.85
CA LEU A 557 -27.80 16.49 30.10
C LEU A 557 -27.89 16.25 28.59
N LEU A 558 -28.11 15.01 28.16
CA LEU A 558 -28.22 14.67 26.74
C LEU A 558 -29.57 15.08 26.14
N ASP A 559 -30.66 15.04 26.91
CA ASP A 559 -31.97 15.55 26.54
C ASP A 559 -31.93 17.07 26.36
N ALA A 560 -31.23 17.80 27.24
CA ALA A 560 -31.04 19.25 27.13
C ALA A 560 -30.22 19.67 25.89
N LEU A 561 -29.47 18.75 25.28
CA LEU A 561 -28.68 18.96 24.07
C LEU A 561 -29.45 18.64 22.78
N GLN A 562 -30.68 18.16 22.86
CA GLN A 562 -31.51 18.03 21.67
C GLN A 562 -31.75 19.43 21.06
N PRO A 563 -31.50 19.64 19.76
CA PRO A 563 -31.81 20.91 19.12
C PRO A 563 -33.30 21.19 19.28
N GLN A 564 -33.61 22.37 19.83
CA GLN A 564 -34.98 22.82 20.02
C GLN A 564 -35.65 23.11 18.66
N GLY A 565 -36.21 22.07 18.05
CA GLY A 565 -37.18 22.16 16.97
C GLY A 565 -36.81 23.10 15.80
N VAL A 566 -37.78 23.91 15.40
CA VAL A 566 -37.70 24.77 14.21
C VAL A 566 -36.89 26.02 14.54
N THR A 567 -35.70 26.17 13.95
CA THR A 567 -34.93 27.41 14.03
C THR A 567 -35.35 28.35 12.90
N ARG A 568 -35.80 29.55 13.26
CA ARG A 568 -36.17 30.59 12.29
C ARG A 568 -34.94 31.42 11.92
N ILE A 569 -34.45 31.26 10.70
CA ILE A 569 -33.41 32.10 10.11
C ILE A 569 -34.09 33.34 9.54
N ARG A 570 -33.71 34.51 10.02
CA ARG A 570 -34.32 35.81 9.69
C ARG A 570 -33.37 36.62 8.81
N LYS A 571 -33.89 37.68 8.19
CA LYS A 571 -33.12 38.57 7.29
C LYS A 571 -32.52 37.82 6.10
N LEU A 572 -33.36 37.11 5.37
CA LEU A 572 -33.00 36.52 4.08
C LEU A 572 -33.62 37.36 2.96
N GLU A 573 -32.97 37.42 1.79
CA GLU A 573 -33.58 38.02 0.59
C GLU A 573 -34.68 37.12 0.03
N ASP A 574 -34.50 35.80 0.15
CA ASP A 574 -35.46 34.77 -0.27
C ASP A 574 -35.73 33.78 0.88
N GLY A 575 -36.99 33.45 1.11
CA GLY A 575 -37.44 32.66 2.25
C GLY A 575 -38.91 32.26 2.15
N ASP A 576 -39.36 31.46 3.11
CA ASP A 576 -40.68 30.82 3.05
C ASP A 576 -41.79 31.75 3.61
N GLU A 577 -41.43 32.67 4.52
CA GLU A 577 -42.33 33.63 5.17
C GLU A 577 -41.69 35.03 5.21
N VAL A 578 -42.51 36.08 5.35
CA VAL A 578 -42.03 37.47 5.52
C VAL A 578 -41.75 37.75 7.00
N ASP A 579 -40.56 38.24 7.32
CA ASP A 579 -40.26 38.78 8.64
C ASP A 579 -40.88 40.17 8.79
N VAL A 580 -42.06 40.22 9.42
CA VAL A 580 -42.84 41.45 9.64
C VAL A 580 -41.99 42.57 10.26
N ASN A 581 -41.07 42.27 11.17
CA ASN A 581 -40.24 43.30 11.80
C ASN A 581 -39.21 43.89 10.82
N ALA A 582 -38.63 43.06 9.96
CA ALA A 582 -37.71 43.51 8.91
C ALA A 582 -38.47 44.29 7.83
N ALA A 583 -39.66 43.84 7.44
CA ALA A 583 -40.52 44.54 6.50
C ALA A 583 -41.00 45.90 7.02
N ILE A 584 -41.36 46.01 8.30
CA ILE A 584 -41.71 47.29 8.93
C ILE A 584 -40.52 48.25 8.87
N ARG A 585 -39.30 47.79 9.19
CA ARG A 585 -38.10 48.63 9.12
C ARG A 585 -37.81 49.08 7.69
N ALA A 586 -37.87 48.16 6.72
CA ALA A 586 -37.71 48.51 5.30
C ALA A 586 -38.73 49.56 4.85
N MET A 587 -39.99 49.49 5.32
CA MET A 587 -41.01 50.51 5.05
C MET A 587 -40.74 51.84 5.74
N VAL A 588 -40.14 51.84 6.94
CA VAL A 588 -39.69 53.06 7.62
C VAL A 588 -38.56 53.72 6.82
N ASP A 589 -37.55 52.94 6.42
CA ASP A 589 -36.39 53.43 5.65
C ASP A 589 -36.83 54.01 4.29
N MET A 590 -37.75 53.34 3.59
CA MET A 590 -38.35 53.84 2.34
C MET A 590 -39.08 55.18 2.55
N ARG A 591 -39.83 55.34 3.64
CA ARG A 591 -40.52 56.59 3.97
C ARG A 591 -39.57 57.71 4.37
N MET A 592 -38.39 57.36 4.86
CA MET A 592 -37.29 58.29 5.17
C MET A 592 -36.39 58.58 3.96
N ALA A 593 -36.76 58.09 2.76
CA ALA A 593 -35.96 58.18 1.53
C ALA A 593 -34.54 57.59 1.66
N GLN A 594 -34.38 56.57 2.50
CA GLN A 594 -33.16 55.78 2.63
C GLN A 594 -33.31 54.46 1.87
N GLN A 595 -32.18 53.86 1.46
CA GLN A 595 -32.19 52.56 0.78
C GLN A 595 -32.48 51.45 1.80
N PRO A 596 -33.61 50.72 1.68
CA PRO A 596 -33.98 49.67 2.63
C PRO A 596 -33.11 48.41 2.44
N ASP A 597 -32.92 47.65 3.52
CA ASP A 597 -32.31 46.32 3.46
C ASP A 597 -33.29 45.35 2.74
N PRO A 598 -32.92 44.75 1.60
CA PRO A 598 -33.82 43.86 0.83
C PRO A 598 -34.13 42.54 1.57
N ARG A 599 -33.41 42.23 2.65
CA ARG A 599 -33.54 40.99 3.41
C ARG A 599 -34.72 41.00 4.37
N ILE A 600 -35.94 40.95 3.82
CA ILE A 600 -37.19 40.97 4.61
C ILE A 600 -37.82 39.59 4.82
N MET A 601 -37.22 38.52 4.30
CA MET A 601 -37.74 37.15 4.38
C MET A 601 -37.16 36.39 5.57
N MET A 602 -37.83 35.30 5.95
CA MET A 602 -37.38 34.33 6.93
C MET A 602 -37.70 32.90 6.50
N ARG A 603 -36.87 31.95 6.92
CA ARG A 603 -37.02 30.53 6.64
C ARG A 603 -37.03 29.73 7.93
N SER A 604 -37.92 28.76 8.01
CA SER A 604 -38.06 27.86 9.16
C SER A 604 -37.30 26.56 8.87
N VAL A 605 -36.09 26.43 9.42
CA VAL A 605 -35.29 25.20 9.25
C VAL A 605 -35.55 24.29 10.46
N ARG A 606 -36.16 23.14 10.21
CA ARG A 606 -36.28 22.08 11.21
C ARG A 606 -34.93 21.38 11.34
N LYS A 607 -34.16 21.69 12.40
CA LYS A 607 -32.94 20.93 12.70
C LYS A 607 -33.36 19.62 13.37
N VAL A 608 -33.33 18.52 12.63
CA VAL A 608 -33.52 17.18 13.18
C VAL A 608 -32.14 16.63 13.54
N ARG A 609 -32.01 16.10 14.77
CA ARG A 609 -30.82 15.38 15.21
C ARG A 609 -30.74 14.08 14.44
N ASP A 610 -29.63 13.87 13.73
CA ASP A 610 -29.42 12.77 12.80
C ASP A 610 -27.98 12.24 12.95
N ILE A 611 -27.78 11.43 14.00
CA ILE A 611 -26.48 10.89 14.40
C ILE A 611 -26.56 9.37 14.56
N SER A 612 -25.55 8.67 14.05
CA SER A 612 -25.31 7.25 14.34
C SER A 612 -24.04 7.08 15.18
N VAL A 613 -24.11 6.21 16.18
CA VAL A 613 -23.02 6.01 17.16
C VAL A 613 -22.55 4.56 17.15
N MET A 614 -21.26 4.34 16.94
CA MET A 614 -20.62 3.02 17.12
C MET A 614 -19.77 3.08 18.38
N VAL A 615 -20.01 2.18 19.32
CA VAL A 615 -19.14 1.95 20.48
C VAL A 615 -18.24 0.76 20.18
N LEU A 616 -16.93 0.98 20.14
CA LEU A 616 -15.92 -0.04 19.89
C LEU A 616 -15.11 -0.29 21.18
N LEU A 617 -15.22 -1.49 21.72
CA LEU A 617 -14.58 -1.91 22.97
C LEU A 617 -13.28 -2.65 22.69
N ASP A 618 -12.21 -2.24 23.35
CA ASP A 618 -10.99 -3.03 23.45
C ASP A 618 -11.21 -4.18 24.42
N LEU A 619 -10.98 -5.41 23.97
CA LEU A 619 -11.13 -6.64 24.75
C LEU A 619 -9.80 -7.38 24.91
N SER A 620 -8.68 -6.66 24.89
CA SER A 620 -7.33 -7.21 25.05
C SER A 620 -7.04 -7.73 26.47
N GLU A 621 -5.95 -8.48 26.63
CA GLU A 621 -5.52 -9.07 27.91
C GLU A 621 -5.28 -8.01 29.00
N SER A 622 -4.78 -6.81 28.64
CA SER A 622 -4.55 -5.71 29.60
C SER A 622 -5.83 -5.27 30.32
N THR A 623 -7.00 -5.48 29.70
CA THR A 623 -8.29 -5.13 30.31
C THR A 623 -8.59 -5.95 31.57
N ASN A 624 -7.90 -7.07 31.79
CA ASN A 624 -8.06 -7.86 33.01
C ASN A 624 -7.29 -7.28 34.21
N GLU A 625 -6.43 -6.27 34.01
CA GLU A 625 -5.71 -5.61 35.10
C GLU A 625 -6.65 -4.86 36.04
N LYS A 626 -6.24 -4.68 37.30
CA LYS A 626 -7.01 -3.90 38.28
C LYS A 626 -6.82 -2.41 38.05
N VAL A 627 -7.90 -1.66 38.17
CA VAL A 627 -7.82 -0.19 38.10
C VAL A 627 -7.04 0.34 39.30
N SER A 628 -6.11 1.26 39.07
CA SER A 628 -5.23 1.82 40.11
C SER A 628 -6.04 2.37 41.30
N GLY A 629 -5.86 1.77 42.48
CA GLY A 629 -6.53 2.17 43.72
C GLY A 629 -7.98 1.67 43.89
N GLN A 630 -8.44 0.74 43.05
CA GLN A 630 -9.78 0.14 43.10
C GLN A 630 -9.72 -1.40 43.11
N ASP A 631 -10.79 -2.04 43.59
CA ASP A 631 -10.87 -3.52 43.67
C ASP A 631 -11.44 -4.18 42.40
N TYR A 632 -11.95 -3.40 41.45
CA TYR A 632 -12.52 -3.89 40.18
C TYR A 632 -11.52 -3.85 39.02
N SER A 633 -11.73 -4.71 38.02
CA SER A 633 -10.89 -4.77 36.82
C SER A 633 -11.21 -3.65 35.82
N VAL A 634 -10.28 -3.35 34.92
CA VAL A 634 -10.50 -2.42 33.81
C VAL A 634 -11.65 -2.91 32.92
N LEU A 635 -11.79 -4.21 32.74
CA LEU A 635 -12.89 -4.84 32.01
C LEU A 635 -14.24 -4.57 32.68
N ASP A 636 -14.32 -4.65 34.01
CA ASP A 636 -15.54 -4.31 34.75
C ASP A 636 -15.89 -2.83 34.60
N LEU A 637 -14.87 -1.95 34.61
CA LEU A 637 -15.04 -0.52 34.37
C LEU A 637 -15.58 -0.25 32.95
N THR A 638 -14.97 -0.87 31.93
CA THR A 638 -15.41 -0.82 30.53
C THR A 638 -16.83 -1.33 30.38
N ARG A 639 -17.18 -2.44 31.05
CA ARG A 639 -18.54 -3.01 31.06
C ARG A 639 -19.53 -2.00 31.64
N GLN A 640 -19.24 -1.45 32.82
CA GLN A 640 -20.08 -0.45 33.47
C GLN A 640 -20.27 0.79 32.60
N ALA A 641 -19.18 1.37 32.08
CA ALA A 641 -19.22 2.54 31.22
C ALA A 641 -20.07 2.30 29.96
N THR A 642 -19.90 1.14 29.33
CA THR A 642 -20.64 0.75 28.13
C THR A 642 -22.13 0.59 28.41
N VAL A 643 -22.51 -0.07 29.50
CA VAL A 643 -23.92 -0.22 29.90
C VAL A 643 -24.57 1.12 30.12
N LEU A 644 -23.92 2.02 30.87
CA LEU A 644 -24.48 3.35 31.15
C LEU A 644 -24.63 4.20 29.89
N LEU A 645 -23.64 4.13 29.00
CA LEU A 645 -23.67 4.84 27.72
C LEU A 645 -24.78 4.28 26.82
N ALA A 646 -24.86 2.95 26.70
CA ALA A 646 -25.88 2.28 25.89
C ALA A 646 -27.30 2.62 26.37
N ASP A 647 -27.52 2.59 27.70
CA ASP A 647 -28.79 2.98 28.31
C ASP A 647 -29.15 4.44 28.04
N ALA A 648 -28.16 5.34 28.09
CA ALA A 648 -28.35 6.75 27.80
C ALA A 648 -28.70 6.99 26.33
N ILE A 649 -27.95 6.39 25.40
CA ILE A 649 -28.18 6.51 23.94
C ILE A 649 -29.53 5.90 23.54
N HIS A 650 -29.83 4.71 24.06
CA HIS A 650 -31.11 4.03 23.79
C HIS A 650 -32.31 4.88 24.21
N LYS A 651 -32.25 5.53 25.38
CA LYS A 651 -33.32 6.41 25.88
C LYS A 651 -33.48 7.69 25.07
N ILE A 652 -32.42 8.19 24.44
CA ILE A 652 -32.46 9.37 23.56
C ILE A 652 -33.07 9.00 22.20
N GLY A 653 -32.86 7.76 21.75
CA GLY A 653 -33.40 7.24 20.49
C GLY A 653 -32.46 7.35 19.29
N ASP A 654 -31.17 7.65 19.50
CA ASP A 654 -30.19 7.65 18.41
C ASP A 654 -29.82 6.20 18.00
N PRO A 655 -29.72 5.86 16.69
CA PRO A 655 -29.23 4.56 16.26
C PRO A 655 -27.79 4.31 16.71
N PHE A 656 -27.55 3.17 17.36
CA PHE A 656 -26.21 2.81 17.83
C PHE A 656 -25.88 1.33 17.69
N ALA A 657 -24.59 1.00 17.65
CA ALA A 657 -24.07 -0.36 17.68
C ALA A 657 -22.97 -0.47 18.75
N ILE A 658 -22.79 -1.67 19.30
CA ILE A 658 -21.74 -1.99 20.28
C ILE A 658 -20.97 -3.20 19.78
N HIS A 659 -19.72 -2.99 19.40
CA HIS A 659 -18.80 -4.03 18.98
C HIS A 659 -17.55 -4.03 19.87
N GLY A 660 -16.78 -5.10 19.84
CA GLY A 660 -15.47 -5.17 20.49
C GLY A 660 -14.45 -5.85 19.61
N PHE A 661 -13.18 -5.78 19.99
CA PHE A 661 -12.11 -6.40 19.24
C PHE A 661 -11.00 -6.91 20.16
N ALA A 662 -10.34 -7.96 19.71
CA ALA A 662 -9.09 -8.49 20.25
C ALA A 662 -8.29 -9.07 19.08
N SER A 663 -6.96 -9.12 19.16
CA SER A 663 -6.15 -9.62 18.04
C SER A 663 -5.11 -10.64 18.47
N ASP A 664 -4.90 -11.63 17.60
CA ASP A 664 -3.82 -12.60 17.67
C ASP A 664 -3.03 -12.53 16.37
N GLY A 665 -2.16 -11.52 16.28
CA GLY A 665 -1.42 -11.20 15.07
C GLY A 665 -2.28 -10.66 13.92
N ARG A 666 -1.63 -10.38 12.79
CA ARG A 666 -2.28 -9.73 11.64
C ARG A 666 -3.36 -10.57 10.97
N HIS A 667 -3.24 -11.90 11.04
CA HIS A 667 -4.14 -12.81 10.34
C HIS A 667 -5.38 -13.21 11.15
N ASN A 668 -5.45 -12.84 12.43
CA ASN A 668 -6.59 -13.18 13.30
C ASN A 668 -6.96 -11.99 14.20
N VAL A 669 -7.56 -10.95 13.60
CA VAL A 669 -8.20 -9.87 14.36
C VAL A 669 -9.65 -10.27 14.64
N GLU A 670 -9.92 -10.68 15.86
CA GLU A 670 -11.25 -11.10 16.30
C GLU A 670 -12.14 -9.89 16.56
N TYR A 671 -13.30 -9.85 15.91
CA TYR A 671 -14.25 -8.74 15.99
C TYR A 671 -15.59 -9.22 16.54
N PHE A 672 -15.94 -8.78 17.74
CA PHE A 672 -17.11 -9.24 18.49
C PHE A 672 -18.30 -8.30 18.29
N ARG A 673 -19.43 -8.82 17.83
CA ARG A 673 -20.68 -8.05 17.68
C ARG A 673 -21.62 -8.30 18.85
N PHE A 674 -21.73 -7.32 19.76
CA PHE A 674 -22.65 -7.39 20.90
C PHE A 674 -24.05 -6.92 20.51
N LYS A 675 -24.13 -5.77 19.81
CA LYS A 675 -25.36 -5.14 19.32
C LYS A 675 -25.11 -4.47 17.97
N ASP A 676 -25.93 -4.79 16.98
CA ASP A 676 -25.93 -4.12 15.67
C ASP A 676 -26.88 -2.91 15.63
N PHE A 677 -26.78 -2.08 14.58
CA PHE A 677 -27.61 -0.86 14.43
C PHE A 677 -29.11 -1.16 14.31
N ASP A 678 -29.48 -2.25 13.64
CA ASP A 678 -30.85 -2.70 13.40
C ASP A 678 -31.45 -3.48 14.59
N GLN A 679 -30.61 -3.91 15.53
CA GLN A 679 -31.03 -4.68 16.70
C GLN A 679 -31.55 -3.78 17.84
N PRO A 680 -32.68 -4.11 18.49
CA PRO A 680 -33.12 -3.42 19.71
C PRO A 680 -32.19 -3.72 20.90
N TYR A 681 -32.04 -2.76 21.82
CA TYR A 681 -31.26 -2.95 23.05
C TYR A 681 -32.09 -3.64 24.14
N ASN A 682 -32.23 -4.96 24.02
CA ASN A 682 -32.98 -5.83 24.94
C ASN A 682 -32.04 -6.80 25.70
N ASP A 683 -32.60 -7.84 26.30
CA ASP A 683 -31.83 -8.79 27.13
C ASP A 683 -30.77 -9.56 26.34
N VAL A 684 -30.89 -9.68 25.01
CA VAL A 684 -29.91 -10.41 24.19
C VAL A 684 -28.57 -9.65 24.07
N PRO A 685 -28.52 -8.37 23.65
CA PRO A 685 -27.27 -7.59 23.75
C PRO A 685 -26.74 -7.47 25.17
N LYS A 686 -27.63 -7.36 26.19
CA LYS A 686 -27.22 -7.25 27.59
C LYS A 686 -26.52 -8.52 28.08
N SER A 687 -27.06 -9.70 27.79
CA SER A 687 -26.42 -10.97 28.17
C SER A 687 -25.07 -11.15 27.47
N ARG A 688 -24.94 -10.72 26.21
CA ARG A 688 -23.65 -10.73 25.49
C ARG A 688 -22.63 -9.78 26.12
N LEU A 689 -23.05 -8.59 26.56
CA LEU A 689 -22.18 -7.66 27.30
C LEU A 689 -21.76 -8.23 28.67
N ALA A 690 -22.62 -9.00 29.31
CA ALA A 690 -22.29 -9.69 30.56
C ALA A 690 -21.21 -10.77 30.35
N GLY A 691 -21.26 -11.48 29.22
CA GLY A 691 -20.28 -12.50 28.83
C GLY A 691 -18.98 -11.96 28.25
N MET A 692 -18.73 -10.66 28.34
CA MET A 692 -17.51 -10.00 27.86
C MET A 692 -16.29 -10.44 28.69
N SER A 693 -15.23 -10.88 28.00
CA SER A 693 -13.95 -11.30 28.57
C SER A 693 -12.78 -10.66 27.84
N GLY A 694 -11.75 -10.20 28.56
CA GLY A 694 -10.51 -9.68 27.99
C GLY A 694 -9.52 -10.81 27.63
N GLN A 695 -9.01 -10.85 26.41
CA GLN A 695 -8.07 -11.85 25.89
C GLN A 695 -7.20 -11.26 24.77
N LEU A 696 -6.04 -11.86 24.49
CA LEU A 696 -5.19 -11.55 23.34
C LEU A 696 -4.67 -10.09 23.31
N SER A 697 -4.29 -9.58 22.14
CA SER A 697 -3.65 -8.27 21.93
C SER A 697 -4.58 -7.22 21.27
N THR A 698 -4.03 -6.07 20.86
CA THR A 698 -4.76 -4.85 20.46
C THR A 698 -4.34 -4.32 19.07
N ARG A 699 -4.90 -4.89 17.99
CA ARG A 699 -4.76 -4.34 16.63
C ARG A 699 -5.85 -3.35 16.25
N MET A 700 -5.82 -2.21 16.91
CA MET A 700 -6.89 -1.20 16.86
C MET A 700 -7.14 -0.61 15.46
N GLY A 701 -6.12 -0.43 14.63
CA GLY A 701 -6.28 0.16 13.29
C GLY A 701 -7.18 -0.66 12.36
N ALA A 702 -7.00 -1.99 12.32
CA ALA A 702 -7.88 -2.89 11.58
C ALA A 702 -9.32 -2.86 12.11
N ALA A 703 -9.49 -2.89 13.44
CA ALA A 703 -10.80 -2.81 14.08
C ALA A 703 -11.52 -1.47 13.80
N ILE A 704 -10.80 -0.35 13.78
CA ILE A 704 -11.34 0.98 13.44
C ILE A 704 -11.80 1.03 11.99
N ARG A 705 -11.02 0.48 11.05
CA ARG A 705 -11.41 0.42 9.62
C ARG A 705 -12.68 -0.42 9.44
N HIS A 706 -12.75 -1.56 10.13
CA HIS A 706 -13.92 -2.44 10.12
C HIS A 706 -15.16 -1.80 10.76
N ALA A 707 -15.02 -1.11 11.90
CA ALA A 707 -16.09 -0.30 12.49
C ALA A 707 -16.54 0.84 11.53
N GLY A 708 -15.58 1.45 10.84
CA GLY A 708 -15.81 2.46 9.81
C GLY A 708 -16.62 1.93 8.62
N HIS A 709 -16.43 0.66 8.23
CA HIS A 709 -17.23 0.00 7.18
C HIS A 709 -18.72 0.03 7.54
N TYR A 710 -19.10 -0.40 8.75
CA TYR A 710 -20.49 -0.37 9.22
C TYR A 710 -21.06 1.04 9.37
N LEU A 711 -20.25 1.97 9.88
CA LEU A 711 -20.67 3.37 10.01
C LEU A 711 -20.95 4.02 8.65
N LYS A 712 -20.14 3.74 7.61
CA LYS A 712 -20.34 4.26 6.25
C LYS A 712 -21.69 3.86 5.65
N GLN A 713 -22.21 2.69 6.01
CA GLN A 713 -23.52 2.21 5.56
C GLN A 713 -24.70 2.98 6.21
N GLN A 714 -24.48 3.67 7.32
CA GLN A 714 -25.54 4.43 7.99
C GLN A 714 -25.92 5.71 7.21
N LYS A 715 -27.23 5.95 7.08
CA LYS A 715 -27.78 7.11 6.36
C LYS A 715 -27.63 8.43 7.11
N SER A 716 -27.28 8.37 8.40
CA SER A 716 -27.16 9.54 9.26
C SER A 716 -26.07 10.49 8.78
N SER A 717 -26.38 11.79 8.80
CA SER A 717 -25.48 12.88 8.40
C SER A 717 -24.26 13.02 9.31
N LYS A 718 -24.41 12.74 10.61
CA LYS A 718 -23.31 12.68 11.57
C LYS A 718 -23.05 11.23 11.98
N LYS A 719 -21.78 10.84 12.01
CA LYS A 719 -21.34 9.49 12.40
C LYS A 719 -20.27 9.63 13.47
N LEU A 720 -20.43 8.94 14.59
CA LEU A 720 -19.52 8.96 15.73
C LEU A 720 -19.00 7.54 15.99
N LEU A 721 -17.68 7.38 15.98
CA LEU A 721 -17.00 6.19 16.50
C LEU A 721 -16.42 6.51 17.88
N LEU A 722 -16.93 5.87 18.92
CA LEU A 722 -16.39 5.94 20.27
C LEU A 722 -15.56 4.69 20.54
N VAL A 723 -14.24 4.87 20.69
CA VAL A 723 -13.31 3.79 21.05
C VAL A 723 -13.10 3.81 22.57
N ILE A 724 -13.33 2.71 23.25
CA ILE A 724 -13.04 2.54 24.68
C ILE A 724 -11.88 1.56 24.80
N THR A 725 -10.75 2.01 25.33
CA THR A 725 -9.50 1.24 25.38
C THR A 725 -8.70 1.62 26.62
N ASP A 726 -7.97 0.67 27.16
CA ASP A 726 -7.05 0.84 28.29
C ASP A 726 -5.58 0.79 27.86
N GLY A 727 -5.31 0.35 26.63
CA GLY A 727 -3.99 -0.01 26.16
C GLY A 727 -3.49 0.83 24.98
N GLU A 728 -2.17 0.77 24.80
CA GLU A 728 -1.52 1.19 23.57
C GLU A 728 -1.77 0.11 22.48
N PRO A 729 -1.96 0.48 21.20
CA PRO A 729 -2.01 -0.49 20.12
C PRO A 729 -0.72 -1.33 20.09
N ALA A 730 -0.85 -2.62 20.37
CA ALA A 730 0.24 -3.59 20.48
C ALA A 730 -0.29 -4.97 20.04
N ASP A 731 0.54 -5.76 19.35
CA ASP A 731 0.17 -7.10 18.89
C ASP A 731 1.40 -8.02 18.94
N VAL A 732 1.20 -9.33 19.09
CA VAL A 732 2.27 -10.32 19.32
C VAL A 732 3.26 -10.42 18.16
N ASP A 733 2.81 -10.12 16.94
CA ASP A 733 3.61 -10.17 15.72
C ASP A 733 4.36 -8.85 15.43
N VAL A 734 3.99 -7.75 16.10
CA VAL A 734 4.59 -6.43 15.88
C VAL A 734 5.48 -6.04 17.05
N ARG A 735 6.79 -6.02 16.81
CA ARG A 735 7.78 -5.73 17.85
C ARG A 735 8.05 -4.24 18.08
N ASP A 736 7.76 -3.42 17.08
CA ASP A 736 7.90 -1.97 17.18
C ASP A 736 6.64 -1.33 17.79
N PRO A 737 6.71 -0.74 19.00
CA PRO A 737 5.56 -0.13 19.65
C PRO A 737 4.97 1.06 18.89
N GLN A 738 5.71 1.68 17.96
CA GLN A 738 5.22 2.82 17.19
C GLN A 738 4.41 2.39 15.97
N TYR A 739 4.65 1.20 15.43
CA TYR A 739 4.07 0.76 14.17
C TYR A 739 2.54 0.79 14.22
N LEU A 740 1.94 0.08 15.19
CA LEU A 740 0.49 0.03 15.33
C LEU A 740 -0.11 1.36 15.81
N ARG A 741 0.67 2.23 16.47
CA ARG A 741 0.21 3.60 16.80
C ARG A 741 0.07 4.46 15.55
N PHE A 742 1.05 4.41 14.65
CA PHE A 742 0.99 5.12 13.38
C PHE A 742 -0.08 4.54 12.46
N ASP A 743 -0.27 3.22 12.45
CA ASP A 743 -1.39 2.60 11.74
C ASP A 743 -2.74 3.04 12.29
N THR A 744 -2.93 2.96 13.61
CA THR A 744 -4.18 3.40 14.25
C THR A 744 -4.46 4.88 13.96
N LYS A 745 -3.44 5.74 14.01
CA LYS A 745 -3.58 7.15 13.63
C LYS A 745 -4.05 7.29 12.19
N LYS A 746 -3.49 6.52 11.27
CA LYS A 746 -3.88 6.53 9.86
C LYS A 746 -5.29 6.01 9.64
N ALA A 747 -5.70 4.95 10.32
CA ALA A 747 -7.07 4.47 10.32
C ALA A 747 -8.06 5.55 10.79
N VAL A 748 -7.73 6.29 11.87
CA VAL A 748 -8.53 7.43 12.35
C VAL A 748 -8.62 8.55 11.31
N GLU A 749 -7.50 8.93 10.69
CA GLU A 749 -7.48 9.93 9.61
C GLU A 749 -8.32 9.49 8.39
N GLU A 750 -8.29 8.21 8.05
CA GLU A 750 -9.01 7.61 6.92
C GLU A 750 -10.53 7.67 7.11
N ILE A 751 -11.03 7.22 8.27
CA ILE A 751 -12.46 7.26 8.55
C ILE A 751 -12.97 8.69 8.77
N ALA A 752 -12.10 9.60 9.27
CA ALA A 752 -12.41 11.02 9.36
C ALA A 752 -12.67 11.66 8.00
N ARG A 753 -11.90 11.29 6.96
CA ARG A 753 -12.18 11.72 5.57
C ARG A 753 -13.52 11.23 5.04
N SER A 754 -14.03 10.14 5.60
CA SER A 754 -15.35 9.58 5.27
C SER A 754 -16.49 10.20 6.09
N GLY A 755 -16.23 11.29 6.84
CA GLY A 755 -17.22 11.99 7.65
C GLY A 755 -17.53 11.34 9.01
N VAL A 756 -16.73 10.36 9.44
CA VAL A 756 -16.84 9.73 10.77
C VAL A 756 -15.98 10.49 11.77
N THR A 757 -16.57 11.00 12.84
CA THR A 757 -15.79 11.58 13.94
C THR A 757 -15.40 10.48 14.90
N THR A 758 -14.11 10.34 15.20
CA THR A 758 -13.60 9.35 16.16
C THR A 758 -13.28 10.02 17.49
N PHE A 759 -13.66 9.39 18.59
CA PHE A 759 -13.33 9.83 19.95
C PHE A 759 -12.84 8.66 20.78
N CYS A 760 -11.73 8.83 21.49
CA CYS A 760 -11.14 7.80 22.33
C CYS A 760 -11.40 8.07 23.81
N MET A 761 -11.92 7.08 24.51
CA MET A 761 -12.02 7.05 25.96
C MET A 761 -10.95 6.09 26.48
N SER A 762 -9.88 6.67 27.04
CA SER A 762 -8.79 5.91 27.60
C SER A 762 -8.99 5.70 29.10
N LEU A 763 -8.71 4.50 29.60
CA LEU A 763 -8.75 4.18 31.03
C LEU A 763 -7.36 4.26 31.71
N ASP A 764 -6.30 4.50 30.93
CA ASP A 764 -4.92 4.63 31.43
C ASP A 764 -4.59 6.09 31.80
N PRO A 765 -4.19 6.37 33.06
CA PRO A 765 -3.75 7.70 33.50
C PRO A 765 -2.54 8.28 32.74
N ARG A 766 -1.73 7.44 32.09
CA ARG A 766 -0.54 7.84 31.31
C ARG A 766 -0.84 8.04 29.82
N ALA A 767 -2.09 7.82 29.41
CA ALA A 767 -2.49 7.78 28.01
C ALA A 767 -2.39 9.11 27.25
N ASP A 768 -2.31 10.24 27.96
CA ASP A 768 -2.29 11.59 27.39
C ASP A 768 -1.27 11.77 26.26
N GLN A 769 -0.08 11.15 26.36
CA GLN A 769 1.00 11.39 25.41
C GLN A 769 0.83 10.69 24.06
N TYR A 770 0.29 9.47 24.02
CA TYR A 770 0.15 8.71 22.78
C TYR A 770 -1.27 8.81 22.19
N VAL A 771 -2.32 8.81 23.02
CA VAL A 771 -3.72 8.89 22.55
C VAL A 771 -3.97 10.23 21.86
N SER A 772 -3.40 11.33 22.39
CA SER A 772 -3.48 12.65 21.76
C SER A 772 -2.84 12.70 20.37
N ARG A 773 -1.81 11.88 20.11
CA ARG A 773 -1.14 11.79 18.80
C ARG A 773 -1.95 10.97 17.79
N ILE A 774 -2.69 9.98 18.26
CA ILE A 774 -3.52 9.08 17.44
C ILE A 774 -4.85 9.75 17.08
N PHE A 775 -5.62 10.19 18.08
CA PHE A 775 -6.98 10.71 17.88
C PHE A 775 -7.03 12.24 17.74
N GLY A 776 -5.99 12.94 18.20
CA GLY A 776 -5.91 14.40 18.22
C GLY A 776 -6.25 14.99 19.60
N ALA A 777 -5.66 16.16 19.92
CA ALA A 777 -5.71 16.77 21.25
C ALA A 777 -7.12 17.13 21.78
N LYS A 778 -8.15 17.15 20.93
CA LYS A 778 -9.54 17.46 21.31
C LYS A 778 -10.47 16.25 21.29
N ASN A 779 -9.97 15.09 20.86
CA ASN A 779 -10.79 13.90 20.54
C ASN A 779 -10.48 12.72 21.46
N TYR A 780 -10.05 12.98 22.69
CA TYR A 780 -9.87 11.94 23.67
C TYR A 780 -10.20 12.40 25.10
N MET A 781 -10.42 11.43 25.99
CA MET A 781 -10.63 11.65 27.42
C MET A 781 -10.05 10.48 28.21
N VAL A 782 -9.37 10.80 29.31
CA VAL A 782 -8.96 9.81 30.32
C VAL A 782 -10.07 9.67 31.37
N VAL A 783 -10.52 8.45 31.62
CA VAL A 783 -11.56 8.11 32.60
C VAL A 783 -10.98 7.17 33.66
N ASP A 784 -10.80 7.69 34.86
CA ASP A 784 -10.40 6.96 36.07
C ASP A 784 -11.62 6.40 36.84
N HIS A 785 -12.77 7.05 36.72
CA HIS A 785 -14.01 6.68 37.40
C HIS A 785 -15.26 6.86 36.51
N VAL A 786 -16.20 5.92 36.58
CA VAL A 786 -17.46 5.93 35.81
C VAL A 786 -18.29 7.19 36.06
N GLU A 787 -18.20 7.76 37.26
CA GLU A 787 -18.91 8.96 37.69
C GLU A 787 -18.52 10.22 36.90
N ARG A 788 -17.39 10.20 36.16
CA ARG A 788 -16.95 11.32 35.32
C ARG A 788 -17.55 11.32 33.93
N LEU A 789 -18.14 10.20 33.48
CA LEU A 789 -18.82 10.10 32.19
C LEU A 789 -19.86 11.22 31.93
N PRO A 790 -20.72 11.60 32.90
CA PRO A 790 -21.70 12.68 32.73
C PRO A 790 -21.12 14.08 32.53
N GLU A 791 -19.84 14.32 32.86
CA GLU A 791 -19.26 15.67 32.77
C GLU A 791 -18.83 16.03 31.34
N LYS A 792 -18.40 15.03 30.56
CA LYS A 792 -17.70 15.24 29.28
C LYS A 792 -18.44 14.67 28.07
N LEU A 793 -19.18 13.56 28.21
CA LEU A 793 -19.98 12.99 27.13
C LEU A 793 -20.99 14.01 26.56
N PRO A 794 -21.72 14.79 27.37
CA PRO A 794 -22.61 15.81 26.83
C PRO A 794 -21.86 16.87 26.00
N LEU A 795 -20.66 17.31 26.42
CA LEU A 795 -19.87 18.28 25.64
C LEU A 795 -19.47 17.74 24.27
N LEU A 796 -19.16 16.44 24.20
CA LEU A 796 -18.86 15.75 22.94
C LEU A 796 -20.07 15.73 22.02
N TYR A 797 -21.23 15.30 22.53
CA TYR A 797 -22.49 15.30 21.77
C TYR A 797 -22.91 16.72 21.35
N ALA A 798 -22.67 17.73 22.18
CA ALA A 798 -22.91 19.14 21.88
C ALA A 798 -22.01 19.66 20.74
N GLY A 799 -20.76 19.20 20.68
CA GLY A 799 -19.83 19.56 19.60
C GLY A 799 -20.23 18.98 18.25
N LEU A 800 -20.84 17.78 18.25
CA LEU A 800 -21.28 17.08 17.03
C LEU A 800 -22.62 17.57 16.47
N THR A 801 -23.45 18.19 17.31
CA THR A 801 -24.81 18.67 16.98
C THR A 801 -24.86 20.15 16.59
N ARG A 802 -23.74 20.87 16.62
CA ARG A 802 -23.65 22.30 16.24
C ARG A 802 -23.75 22.55 14.74
#